data_AF-A0AAG5DVH5-F1
#
_entry.id   AF-A0AAG5DVH5-F1
#
_cell.length_a   1.000
_cell.length_b   1.000
_cell.length_c   1.000
_cell.angle_alpha   90.00
_cell.angle_beta   90.00
_cell.angle_gamma   90.00
#
_symmetry.space_group_name_H-M   'P 1'
#
loop_
_entity.id
_entity.type
_entity.pdbx_description
1 polymer ?
#
loop_
_entity_poly.entity_id
_entity_poly.type
_entity_poly.pdbx_seq_one_letter_code
_entity_poly.pdbx_strand_id
1 'polypeptide(L)'
;MLVQVIKCTVLGLLLVQSIHCEADPQLNLPPLAPPGTANGNRPVAFPNDGASPTRVPLGVDNGASADGNSPFDRNRSERFGPPYEDDDDEEERPNYPQQQGRANSDYDRRDGPDSPYSYNDRNRYNGDRGFDPGSRSPNGRYPGDRSPNPYVSDVDNPQLYRDGGDRNRNRYVSDVENPLLYRDRTPYTPNRDDDRNRYNPNARPYNPNDPNGGGRNPDPNFRDQGYRDPNNRDPNFRDQGFRDPNTRDPNQRFPGDDPNPYRDPNRFSGDPNYRDPYRSQEEERIRAENERRFRAETEKLRTFLADIDRKSSLECSLNVAAQWNFETNINDATQVEALAAQQRYNDFQRLLWDQMRRIDQTKIFDDQLYRQVRLMSIIGPSALPPDQLDRYNRIVNDMLAIFNGASICAYEQPFECGLRLQPHLKDIMAKSRDWNELQYTWLEWRRKSGRNMRDLFEQLVDLTNDAARVNNFTDASAYWTFPYESRANFREEMEQVWREILPLYEMIHAYVRRKLREFYGPDKINKNAPLPDHILGDMYGQSWQNILDIVIPYPGRSFLEVTPEMQKQGYNPLVMFQIAEEFFVSMNMSALAPDFWASSILTQPPDRPILCQPSSWDFCTGKDYRVKMCTQVTHKDFITVHHELAHIQYFLNYRNNPKVFRDGANPGFHEAIGDAISLSVASPKHLQNLGLVQKSVDDTAHDINFLFSLAMEKVVFLPFALALEAWRYDVFSKRVRKEQYNCHWWLLREEYGGVKPPVLRSELDFDPGAKYHVAANIPYMK
;
A
#
# COMPACT_ATOMS: atom_id res chain seq x y z
N MET A 1 3.06 -47.52 17.19
CA MET A 1 4.06 -46.50 16.83
C MET A 1 3.74 -45.13 17.42
N LEU A 2 2.52 -44.60 17.28
CA LEU A 2 2.11 -43.31 17.88
C LEU A 2 2.20 -43.29 19.43
N VAL A 3 1.90 -44.40 20.11
CA VAL A 3 2.01 -44.51 21.59
C VAL A 3 3.46 -44.55 22.09
N GLN A 4 4.42 -44.98 21.25
CA GLN A 4 5.85 -44.99 21.59
C GLN A 4 6.45 -43.57 21.46
N VAL A 5 6.01 -42.80 20.47
CA VAL A 5 6.47 -41.43 20.24
C VAL A 5 6.01 -40.50 21.36
N ILE A 6 4.78 -40.69 21.88
CA ILE A 6 4.23 -39.91 23.01
C ILE A 6 4.97 -40.24 24.32
N LYS A 7 5.41 -41.49 24.54
CA LYS A 7 6.19 -41.85 25.74
C LYS A 7 7.62 -41.29 25.74
N CYS A 8 8.25 -41.16 24.57
CA CYS A 8 9.60 -40.59 24.47
C CYS A 8 9.64 -39.06 24.55
N THR A 9 8.60 -38.36 24.10
CA THR A 9 8.52 -36.89 24.21
C THR A 9 8.19 -36.43 25.64
N VAL A 10 7.36 -37.17 26.38
CA VAL A 10 7.04 -36.85 27.78
C VAL A 10 8.21 -37.12 28.73
N LEU A 11 9.07 -38.12 28.44
CA LEU A 11 10.29 -38.34 29.22
C LEU A 11 11.38 -37.28 28.94
N GLY A 12 11.45 -36.75 27.72
CA GLY A 12 12.40 -35.68 27.36
C GLY A 12 12.09 -34.33 28.01
N LEU A 13 10.81 -34.03 28.22
CA LEU A 13 10.36 -32.79 28.86
C LEU A 13 10.52 -32.78 30.40
N LEU A 14 10.56 -33.95 31.04
CA LEU A 14 10.79 -34.07 32.49
C LEU A 14 12.28 -34.09 32.89
N LEU A 15 13.20 -34.33 31.94
CA LEU A 15 14.64 -34.36 32.20
C LEU A 15 15.35 -33.00 32.02
N VAL A 16 14.68 -31.99 31.47
CA VAL A 16 15.24 -30.63 31.29
C VAL A 16 14.94 -29.71 32.48
N GLN A 17 14.03 -30.10 33.39
CA GLN A 17 13.72 -29.33 34.61
C GLN A 17 14.60 -29.66 35.82
N SER A 18 15.73 -30.35 35.66
CA SER A 18 16.62 -30.73 36.77
C SER A 18 18.09 -30.49 36.46
N ILE A 19 18.47 -29.24 36.19
CA ILE A 19 19.86 -28.79 36.35
C ILE A 19 19.83 -27.44 37.06
N HIS A 20 19.90 -27.51 38.39
CA HIS A 20 20.40 -26.40 39.22
C HIS A 20 21.93 -26.50 39.24
N CYS A 21 22.62 -25.41 38.91
CA CYS A 21 23.99 -25.18 39.36
C CYS A 21 24.16 -23.69 39.68
N GLU A 22 24.86 -23.48 40.79
CA GLU A 22 24.99 -22.27 41.58
C GLU A 22 25.68 -21.12 40.84
N ALA A 23 25.30 -19.91 41.28
CA ALA A 23 25.92 -18.64 40.97
C ALA A 23 27.26 -18.47 41.71
N ASP A 24 28.21 -17.79 41.08
CA ASP A 24 29.28 -17.05 41.76
C ASP A 24 29.16 -15.55 41.38
N PRO A 25 29.15 -14.59 42.33
CA PRO A 25 28.66 -13.24 42.11
C PRO A 25 29.78 -12.20 42.20
N GLN A 26 30.32 -11.71 41.08
CA GLN A 26 31.08 -10.45 41.08
C GLN A 26 31.04 -9.75 39.71
N LEU A 27 30.19 -8.72 39.59
CA LEU A 27 30.42 -7.54 38.76
C LEU A 27 29.58 -6.39 39.33
N ASN A 28 30.12 -5.77 40.38
CA ASN A 28 29.60 -4.52 40.94
C ASN A 28 29.82 -3.38 39.94
N LEU A 29 28.75 -2.90 39.32
CA LEU A 29 28.72 -1.57 38.71
C LEU A 29 28.06 -0.60 39.71
N PRO A 30 28.63 0.61 39.93
CA PRO A 30 28.10 1.54 40.92
C PRO A 30 26.77 2.18 40.46
N PRO A 31 25.88 2.57 41.39
CA PRO A 31 24.61 3.19 41.06
C PRO A 31 24.78 4.61 40.51
N LEU A 32 24.00 4.94 39.48
CA LEU A 32 23.87 6.29 38.93
C LEU A 32 23.31 7.24 40.00
N ALA A 33 23.99 8.38 40.20
CA ALA A 33 23.62 9.38 41.18
C ALA A 33 22.43 10.25 40.70
N PRO A 34 21.51 10.65 41.59
CA PRO A 34 20.40 11.54 41.25
C PRO A 34 20.86 13.01 41.05
N PRO A 35 20.09 13.84 40.31
CA PRO A 35 20.53 15.16 39.89
C PRO A 35 20.56 16.14 41.07
N GLY A 36 21.77 16.55 41.44
CA GLY A 36 22.02 17.61 42.42
C GLY A 36 22.16 18.98 41.76
N THR A 37 21.35 19.92 42.22
CA THR A 37 21.48 21.37 42.03
C THR A 37 22.81 21.91 42.60
N ALA A 38 23.59 22.68 41.84
CA ALA A 38 24.35 23.83 42.36
C ALA A 38 25.05 24.66 41.25
N ASN A 39 24.93 25.97 41.42
CA ASN A 39 25.59 27.08 40.74
C ASN A 39 27.11 26.94 40.53
N GLY A 40 27.64 27.57 39.46
CA GLY A 40 29.06 27.88 39.34
C GLY A 40 29.49 28.47 37.99
N ASN A 41 29.45 29.80 37.88
CA ASN A 41 30.09 30.60 36.82
C ASN A 41 31.55 30.20 36.55
N ARG A 42 31.94 30.01 35.27
CA ARG A 42 32.89 30.89 34.52
C ARG A 42 33.23 30.35 33.12
N PRO A 43 33.63 31.23 32.17
CA PRO A 43 33.52 31.01 30.73
C PRO A 43 34.81 30.52 30.08
N VAL A 44 34.71 29.85 28.93
CA VAL A 44 35.87 29.59 28.04
C VAL A 44 35.47 29.90 26.60
N ALA A 45 36.38 30.60 25.92
CA ALA A 45 36.21 31.38 24.70
C ALA A 45 36.20 30.56 23.39
N PHE A 46 35.49 31.09 22.39
CA PHE A 46 35.54 30.66 20.99
C PHE A 46 36.66 31.38 20.22
N PRO A 47 37.38 30.70 19.31
CA PRO A 47 38.10 31.36 18.24
C PRO A 47 37.17 31.60 17.04
N ASN A 48 37.06 32.87 16.64
CA ASN A 48 36.57 33.28 15.33
C ASN A 48 37.59 32.84 14.26
N ASP A 49 37.12 32.22 13.19
CA ASP A 49 37.69 32.43 11.86
C ASP A 49 36.56 32.44 10.83
N GLY A 50 36.52 33.54 10.07
CA GLY A 50 35.46 33.87 9.14
C GLY A 50 35.68 33.27 7.76
N ALA A 51 34.59 32.82 7.15
CA ALA A 51 34.39 32.81 5.71
C ALA A 51 32.90 32.68 5.41
N SER A 52 32.22 33.81 5.17
CA SER A 52 30.90 33.82 4.53
C SER A 52 31.05 33.65 3.02
N PRO A 53 30.14 32.92 2.37
CA PRO A 53 29.79 33.20 0.98
C PRO A 53 28.35 33.73 0.88
N THR A 54 28.27 35.03 0.55
CA THR A 54 27.38 35.66 -0.44
C THR A 54 25.92 35.16 -0.57
N ARG A 55 25.03 35.97 0.02
CA ARG A 55 23.61 36.11 -0.33
C ARG A 55 23.49 36.88 -1.67
N VAL A 56 22.75 36.35 -2.63
CA VAL A 56 22.30 37.10 -3.83
C VAL A 56 20.94 37.72 -3.53
N PRO A 57 20.71 39.03 -3.75
CA PRO A 57 19.43 39.67 -3.47
C PRO A 57 18.47 39.57 -4.66
N LEU A 58 17.25 39.10 -4.43
CA LEU A 58 16.13 39.22 -5.37
C LEU A 58 15.36 40.51 -5.07
N GLY A 59 15.27 41.37 -6.09
CA GLY A 59 14.53 42.62 -6.08
C GLY A 59 13.02 42.38 -6.03
N VAL A 60 12.36 43.21 -5.24
CA VAL A 60 10.92 43.31 -5.10
C VAL A 60 10.42 44.31 -6.14
N ASP A 61 9.50 43.90 -7.00
CA ASP A 61 8.57 44.81 -7.68
C ASP A 61 7.13 44.37 -7.34
N ASN A 62 6.46 45.23 -6.58
CA ASN A 62 5.04 45.13 -6.24
C ASN A 62 4.21 45.82 -7.34
N GLY A 63 3.17 45.15 -7.83
CA GLY A 63 2.21 45.73 -8.77
C GLY A 63 0.96 44.88 -9.02
N ALA A 64 0.02 44.93 -8.08
CA ALA A 64 -1.45 44.83 -8.22
C ALA A 64 -2.10 43.77 -9.15
N SER A 65 -2.94 42.89 -8.59
CA SER A 65 -4.42 43.02 -8.59
C SER A 65 -5.09 41.71 -8.15
N ALA A 66 -6.07 41.85 -7.27
CA ALA A 66 -6.98 40.79 -6.83
C ALA A 66 -7.97 40.43 -7.94
N ASP A 67 -8.22 39.13 -8.13
CA ASP A 67 -9.54 38.50 -8.28
C ASP A 67 -9.39 37.08 -8.86
N GLY A 68 -10.15 36.13 -8.31
CA GLY A 68 -10.61 34.94 -9.04
C GLY A 68 -10.06 33.60 -8.58
N ASN A 69 -10.92 32.85 -7.86
CA ASN A 69 -11.00 31.38 -7.78
C ASN A 69 -9.97 30.58 -8.58
N SER A 70 -9.11 29.82 -7.89
CA SER A 70 -8.35 28.73 -8.50
C SER A 70 -8.73 27.39 -7.83
N PRO A 71 -9.21 26.39 -8.60
CA PRO A 71 -9.58 25.08 -8.08
C PRO A 71 -8.34 24.24 -7.77
N PHE A 72 -8.38 23.62 -6.61
CA PHE A 72 -7.39 22.72 -6.02
C PHE A 72 -6.83 21.68 -7.00
N ASP A 73 -5.50 21.69 -7.19
CA ASP A 73 -4.77 20.60 -7.85
C ASP A 73 -4.00 19.81 -6.77
N ARG A 74 -4.57 18.67 -6.35
CA ARG A 74 -3.99 17.75 -5.36
C ARG A 74 -3.37 16.58 -6.10
N ASN A 75 -2.08 16.66 -6.37
CA ASN A 75 -1.30 15.58 -6.99
C ASN A 75 -0.37 14.98 -5.93
N ARG A 76 -0.68 13.78 -5.40
CA ARG A 76 0.17 13.08 -4.41
C ARG A 76 0.33 11.58 -4.64
N SER A 77 -0.34 10.99 -5.62
CA SER A 77 -0.21 9.55 -5.86
C SER A 77 0.33 9.29 -7.26
N GLU A 78 1.27 8.37 -7.33
CA GLU A 78 1.79 7.73 -8.54
C GLU A 78 3.04 8.35 -9.18
N ARG A 79 4.19 8.11 -8.54
CA ARG A 79 5.33 7.51 -9.28
C ARG A 79 6.44 6.99 -8.39
N PHE A 80 6.60 7.61 -7.24
CA PHE A 80 7.28 7.12 -6.06
C PHE A 80 6.48 7.75 -4.91
N GLY A 81 6.18 7.01 -3.84
CA GLY A 81 5.45 7.61 -2.74
C GLY A 81 6.17 8.86 -2.20
N PRO A 82 5.47 9.75 -1.48
CA PRO A 82 6.11 10.35 -0.32
C PRO A 82 6.80 9.24 0.53
N PRO A 83 7.75 9.59 1.44
CA PRO A 83 8.32 8.64 2.43
C PRO A 83 7.29 7.61 2.92
N TYR A 84 7.71 6.40 3.27
CA TYR A 84 6.87 5.40 3.95
C TYR A 84 5.99 6.12 4.98
N GLU A 85 4.72 6.27 4.62
CA GLU A 85 3.69 6.84 5.46
C GLU A 85 2.94 5.63 5.99
N ASP A 86 2.77 5.58 7.30
CA ASP A 86 1.90 4.60 7.93
C ASP A 86 0.50 4.72 7.27
N ASP A 87 0.12 3.70 6.48
CA ASP A 87 -1.20 3.63 5.83
C ASP A 87 -2.29 3.17 6.82
N ASP A 88 -1.94 3.01 8.10
CA ASP A 88 -2.90 2.94 9.17
C ASP A 88 -3.64 4.28 9.21
N ASP A 89 -4.84 4.29 8.59
CA ASP A 89 -5.86 5.36 8.65
C ASP A 89 -6.22 5.65 10.12
N GLU A 90 -5.32 6.22 10.92
CA GLU A 90 -5.45 6.36 12.37
C GLU A 90 -5.21 7.79 12.89
N GLU A 91 -6.12 8.12 13.82
CA GLU A 91 -6.33 9.30 14.65
C GLU A 91 -5.39 10.53 14.58
N GLU A 92 -5.89 11.63 14.00
CA GLU A 92 -5.59 12.99 14.47
C GLU A 92 -6.84 13.60 15.15
N ARG A 93 -6.71 13.94 16.44
CA ARG A 93 -7.67 14.81 17.14
C ARG A 93 -7.30 16.28 16.88
N PRO A 94 -8.20 17.15 16.39
CA PRO A 94 -7.95 18.58 16.43
C PRO A 94 -8.28 19.12 17.84
N ASN A 95 -7.25 19.45 18.62
CA ASN A 95 -7.41 20.18 19.88
C ASN A 95 -6.91 21.62 19.70
N TYR A 96 -7.82 22.55 19.41
CA TYR A 96 -7.57 23.98 19.59
C TYR A 96 -7.80 24.37 21.05
N PRO A 97 -6.88 25.09 21.72
CA PRO A 97 -7.17 25.67 23.02
C PRO A 97 -8.14 26.85 22.85
N GLN A 98 -9.35 26.73 23.39
CA GLN A 98 -10.19 27.91 23.67
C GLN A 98 -9.51 28.74 24.76
N GLN A 99 -8.88 29.85 24.37
CA GLN A 99 -8.53 30.90 25.33
C GLN A 99 -9.81 31.58 25.81
N GLN A 100 -10.16 31.35 27.08
CA GLN A 100 -11.08 32.20 27.82
C GLN A 100 -10.41 33.55 28.07
N GLY A 101 -10.81 34.57 27.31
CA GLY A 101 -10.54 35.97 27.61
C GLY A 101 -11.83 36.66 28.04
N ARG A 102 -12.02 36.86 29.35
CA ARG A 102 -12.98 37.83 29.89
C ARG A 102 -12.39 39.24 29.78
N ALA A 103 -13.07 40.17 29.13
CA ALA A 103 -13.10 41.58 29.52
C ALA A 103 -14.23 42.34 28.80
N ASN A 104 -14.96 43.13 29.60
CA ASN A 104 -16.09 44.01 29.27
C ASN A 104 -15.72 45.18 28.33
N SER A 105 -16.70 45.70 27.58
CA SER A 105 -17.21 47.07 27.78
C SER A 105 -18.31 47.45 26.76
N ASP A 106 -19.26 48.22 27.26
CA ASP A 106 -20.46 48.79 26.65
C ASP A 106 -20.22 49.68 25.41
N TYR A 107 -21.21 49.78 24.51
CA TYR A 107 -22.01 51.00 24.26
C TYR A 107 -23.03 50.85 23.10
N ASP A 108 -24.29 51.11 23.44
CA ASP A 108 -25.39 51.80 22.73
C ASP A 108 -25.96 51.36 21.34
N ARG A 109 -27.22 50.89 21.41
CA ARG A 109 -28.46 51.49 20.82
C ARG A 109 -28.62 51.63 19.29
N ARG A 110 -29.64 50.97 18.70
CA ARG A 110 -31.03 51.50 18.54
C ARG A 110 -31.98 50.58 17.75
N ASP A 111 -33.23 50.60 18.23
CA ASP A 111 -34.53 50.43 17.54
C ASP A 111 -35.03 49.04 17.09
N GLY A 112 -36.01 48.51 17.86
CA GLY A 112 -37.00 47.50 17.43
C GLY A 112 -38.19 48.13 16.67
N PRO A 113 -39.43 47.60 16.69
CA PRO A 113 -39.99 46.56 17.58
C PRO A 113 -41.01 45.56 16.94
N ASP A 114 -41.68 44.80 17.83
CA ASP A 114 -42.98 44.07 17.72
C ASP A 114 -42.91 42.59 17.25
N SER A 115 -42.94 41.52 18.09
CA SER A 115 -43.78 41.08 19.25
C SER A 115 -45.16 40.46 18.85
N PRO A 116 -45.83 39.65 19.70
CA PRO A 116 -45.72 38.17 19.80
C PRO A 116 -47.12 37.46 19.88
N TYR A 117 -47.20 36.15 20.11
CA TYR A 117 -48.27 35.34 20.80
C TYR A 117 -48.01 33.86 20.44
N SER A 118 -47.70 32.85 21.28
CA SER A 118 -48.09 32.40 22.62
C SER A 118 -49.29 31.41 22.67
N TYR A 119 -49.01 30.26 23.32
CA TYR A 119 -49.85 29.32 24.07
C TYR A 119 -50.38 27.99 23.45
N ASN A 120 -50.16 26.95 24.29
CA ASN A 120 -50.52 25.51 24.33
C ASN A 120 -52.00 25.20 23.94
N ASP A 121 -52.45 23.98 23.64
CA ASP A 121 -52.49 22.80 24.51
C ASP A 121 -53.19 21.58 23.85
N ARG A 122 -53.03 20.43 24.52
CA ARG A 122 -53.48 19.02 24.38
C ARG A 122 -54.85 18.62 23.77
N ASN A 123 -54.86 17.43 23.12
CA ASN A 123 -55.71 16.21 23.35
C ASN A 123 -55.76 15.36 22.04
N ARG A 124 -55.24 14.12 21.92
CA ARG A 124 -55.63 12.78 22.43
C ARG A 124 -57.07 12.32 22.06
N TYR A 125 -57.20 11.38 21.11
CA TYR A 125 -58.04 10.16 21.19
C TYR A 125 -57.80 9.19 20.01
N ASN A 126 -57.87 7.90 20.33
CA ASN A 126 -57.62 6.68 19.53
C ASN A 126 -58.60 6.42 18.36
N GLY A 127 -58.20 5.53 17.43
CA GLY A 127 -59.13 4.72 16.65
C GLY A 127 -58.49 3.83 15.58
N ASP A 128 -58.30 2.54 15.89
CA ASP A 128 -57.92 1.45 15.00
C ASP A 128 -58.81 1.31 13.74
N ARG A 129 -58.23 0.78 12.64
CA ARG A 129 -58.76 -0.34 11.82
C ARG A 129 -57.82 -0.64 10.64
N GLY A 130 -57.31 -1.87 10.60
CA GLY A 130 -56.63 -2.42 9.42
C GLY A 130 -57.60 -2.98 8.38
N PHE A 131 -57.11 -3.17 7.14
CA PHE A 131 -57.47 -4.26 6.23
C PHE A 131 -56.57 -4.24 4.98
N ASP A 132 -55.98 -5.38 4.66
CA ASP A 132 -55.43 -5.80 3.35
C ASP A 132 -56.23 -7.06 2.95
N PRO A 133 -56.59 -7.31 1.67
CA PRO A 133 -55.75 -8.22 0.87
C PRO A 133 -55.80 -8.07 -0.68
N GLY A 134 -54.67 -8.33 -1.35
CA GLY A 134 -54.54 -9.49 -2.28
C GLY A 134 -54.77 -9.35 -3.81
N SER A 135 -53.65 -9.44 -4.55
CA SER A 135 -53.39 -10.22 -5.80
C SER A 135 -54.22 -10.07 -7.09
N ARG A 136 -53.53 -9.87 -8.24
CA ARG A 136 -53.50 -10.78 -9.43
C ARG A 136 -52.78 -10.15 -10.65
N SER A 137 -51.94 -10.96 -11.31
CA SER A 137 -51.45 -10.84 -12.71
C SER A 137 -52.18 -11.92 -13.55
N PRO A 138 -52.31 -11.87 -14.92
CA PRO A 138 -51.19 -12.22 -15.82
C PRO A 138 -51.20 -11.68 -17.29
N ASN A 139 -50.00 -11.64 -17.90
CA ASN A 139 -49.57 -11.94 -19.31
C ASN A 139 -50.15 -11.24 -20.57
N GLY A 140 -49.24 -10.82 -21.48
CA GLY A 140 -49.51 -10.71 -22.93
C GLY A 140 -48.47 -10.01 -23.86
N ARG A 141 -47.49 -10.78 -24.37
CA ARG A 141 -46.83 -10.80 -25.73
C ARG A 141 -46.45 -9.53 -26.55
N TYR A 142 -45.18 -9.50 -27.02
CA TYR A 142 -44.58 -8.80 -28.21
C TYR A 142 -45.06 -9.40 -29.57
N PRO A 143 -44.79 -8.87 -30.82
CA PRO A 143 -43.61 -8.08 -31.28
C PRO A 143 -43.78 -7.01 -32.43
N GLY A 144 -42.71 -6.27 -32.77
CA GLY A 144 -42.37 -5.89 -34.16
C GLY A 144 -42.17 -4.41 -34.56
N ASP A 145 -40.90 -4.06 -34.85
CA ASP A 145 -40.33 -3.08 -35.83
C ASP A 145 -41.02 -1.75 -36.21
N ARG A 146 -40.26 -0.64 -36.08
CA ARG A 146 -39.75 0.23 -37.18
C ARG A 146 -39.33 1.63 -36.67
N SER A 147 -38.07 2.00 -36.92
CA SER A 147 -37.62 3.42 -37.03
C SER A 147 -38.30 4.09 -38.24
N PRO A 148 -38.51 5.43 -38.25
CA PRO A 148 -37.46 6.34 -38.74
C PRO A 148 -37.39 7.74 -38.08
N ASN A 149 -36.18 8.31 -38.11
CA ASN A 149 -35.89 9.75 -37.94
C ASN A 149 -36.36 10.53 -39.20
N PRO A 150 -36.76 11.81 -39.09
CA PRO A 150 -35.98 12.87 -39.76
C PRO A 150 -36.03 14.27 -39.09
N TYR A 151 -34.95 15.06 -39.17
CA TYR A 151 -34.84 16.24 -40.07
C TYR A 151 -33.48 16.95 -39.93
N VAL A 152 -32.96 17.36 -41.09
CA VAL A 152 -31.74 18.14 -41.37
C VAL A 152 -32.18 19.51 -41.91
N SER A 153 -31.43 20.57 -41.63
CA SER A 153 -31.27 21.70 -42.56
C SER A 153 -29.88 22.33 -42.39
N ASP A 154 -29.05 22.19 -43.41
CA ASP A 154 -27.88 23.02 -43.70
C ASP A 154 -28.31 24.40 -44.21
N VAL A 155 -27.42 25.41 -44.15
CA VAL A 155 -26.84 26.16 -45.30
C VAL A 155 -26.03 27.38 -44.81
N ASP A 156 -24.74 27.36 -45.19
CA ASP A 156 -23.76 28.42 -45.56
C ASP A 156 -23.21 29.52 -44.63
N ASN A 157 -21.86 29.54 -44.64
CA ASN A 157 -20.89 30.60 -44.31
C ASN A 157 -20.62 31.43 -45.59
N PRO A 158 -20.20 32.72 -45.55
CA PRO A 158 -18.75 33.00 -45.57
C PRO A 158 -18.25 34.34 -44.97
N GLN A 159 -17.04 34.27 -44.38
CA GLN A 159 -15.90 35.21 -44.40
C GLN A 159 -16.08 36.75 -44.32
N LEU A 160 -15.39 37.38 -43.35
CA LEU A 160 -14.32 38.40 -43.54
C LEU A 160 -14.04 39.14 -42.22
N TYR A 161 -12.86 38.97 -41.63
CA TYR A 161 -11.87 40.05 -41.46
C TYR A 161 -10.53 39.45 -41.03
N ARG A 162 -9.51 39.90 -41.74
CA ARG A 162 -8.10 39.54 -41.65
C ARG A 162 -7.42 40.83 -41.20
N ASP A 163 -6.66 40.78 -40.12
CA ASP A 163 -5.49 41.64 -40.00
C ASP A 163 -4.41 40.93 -39.18
N GLY A 164 -3.17 41.04 -39.66
CA GLY A 164 -2.01 40.29 -39.19
C GLY A 164 -0.91 41.20 -38.62
N GLY A 165 0.13 40.54 -38.11
CA GLY A 165 1.33 41.14 -37.50
C GLY A 165 1.18 41.15 -35.97
N ASP A 166 2.06 40.59 -35.14
CA ASP A 166 3.50 40.45 -35.30
C ASP A 166 4.07 39.20 -34.62
N ARG A 167 5.16 38.74 -35.24
CA ARG A 167 6.10 37.76 -34.69
C ARG A 167 6.89 38.41 -33.55
N ASN A 168 7.00 37.75 -32.40
CA ASN A 168 8.28 37.73 -31.69
C ASN A 168 8.43 36.48 -30.80
N ARG A 169 9.42 35.67 -31.16
CA ARG A 169 10.02 34.59 -30.38
C ARG A 169 11.13 35.20 -29.52
N ASN A 170 11.15 34.89 -28.22
CA ASN A 170 12.33 34.80 -27.36
C ASN A 170 12.08 33.56 -26.50
N ARG A 171 12.69 32.38 -26.67
CA ARG A 171 14.12 31.99 -26.73
C ARG A 171 14.88 32.42 -25.47
N TYR A 172 14.79 31.58 -24.43
CA TYR A 172 15.90 31.38 -23.50
C TYR A 172 16.55 30.04 -23.78
N VAL A 173 17.88 30.12 -23.82
CA VAL A 173 18.89 29.15 -24.18
C VAL A 173 19.33 28.45 -22.89
N SER A 174 19.48 27.13 -22.92
CA SER A 174 20.48 26.47 -22.09
C SER A 174 21.32 25.56 -22.98
N ASP A 175 22.58 25.95 -23.09
CA ASP A 175 23.63 25.26 -23.82
C ASP A 175 24.05 24.00 -23.06
N VAL A 176 23.92 22.85 -23.70
CA VAL A 176 24.85 21.73 -23.49
C VAL A 176 25.16 21.16 -24.87
N GLU A 177 26.37 21.43 -25.34
CA GLU A 177 26.92 20.90 -26.58
C GLU A 177 26.94 19.36 -26.54
N ASN A 178 26.35 18.74 -27.57
CA ASN A 178 26.44 17.30 -27.81
C ASN A 178 27.15 17.09 -29.16
N PRO A 179 28.48 16.96 -29.20
CA PRO A 179 29.18 16.63 -30.42
C PRO A 179 29.18 15.12 -30.57
N LEU A 180 28.40 14.61 -31.52
CA LEU A 180 28.64 13.44 -32.37
C LEU A 180 27.27 12.99 -32.90
N LEU A 181 26.92 13.42 -34.12
CA LEU A 181 26.16 12.66 -35.12
C LEU A 181 25.89 13.57 -36.32
N TYR A 182 26.85 13.63 -37.24
CA TYR A 182 26.60 13.95 -38.64
C TYR A 182 27.41 13.00 -39.51
N ARG A 183 26.73 12.06 -40.15
CA ARG A 183 27.06 11.64 -41.52
C ARG A 183 25.87 11.00 -42.22
N ASP A 184 25.39 11.74 -43.23
CA ASP A 184 24.73 11.39 -44.50
C ASP A 184 23.59 10.34 -44.51
N ARG A 185 22.31 10.69 -44.75
CA ARG A 185 21.63 11.11 -46.02
C ARG A 185 21.77 10.07 -47.15
N THR A 186 20.76 9.54 -47.87
CA THR A 186 19.32 9.80 -48.10
C THR A 186 18.70 8.56 -48.85
N PRO A 187 17.61 8.58 -49.66
CA PRO A 187 16.44 7.69 -49.49
C PRO A 187 16.20 6.71 -50.66
N TYR A 188 15.43 5.64 -50.48
CA TYR A 188 14.88 4.90 -51.63
C TYR A 188 13.62 4.10 -51.30
N THR A 189 12.55 4.42 -52.03
CA THR A 189 11.42 3.53 -52.36
C THR A 189 11.23 3.62 -53.86
N PRO A 190 11.04 2.50 -54.59
CA PRO A 190 9.69 2.24 -55.08
C PRO A 190 9.30 0.74 -55.26
N ASN A 191 8.00 0.48 -55.03
CA ASN A 191 7.02 -0.34 -55.77
C ASN A 191 7.30 -1.80 -56.24
N ARG A 192 6.33 -2.68 -55.87
CA ARG A 192 5.44 -3.54 -56.70
C ARG A 192 6.06 -4.23 -57.95
N ASP A 193 5.97 -5.55 -58.16
CA ASP A 193 4.77 -6.37 -58.42
C ASP A 193 5.16 -7.88 -58.55
N ASP A 194 4.15 -8.76 -58.39
CA ASP A 194 3.98 -10.09 -59.03
C ASP A 194 4.94 -11.27 -58.72
N ASP A 195 4.51 -12.53 -58.54
CA ASP A 195 3.20 -13.17 -58.51
C ASP A 195 3.39 -14.66 -58.13
N ARG A 196 2.27 -15.36 -57.88
CA ARG A 196 2.03 -16.83 -57.89
C ARG A 196 1.74 -17.55 -56.56
N ASN A 197 0.45 -17.52 -56.24
CA ASN A 197 -0.47 -18.68 -56.19
C ASN A 197 -0.11 -19.88 -55.29
N ARG A 198 -0.94 -20.13 -54.26
CA ARG A 198 -2.21 -20.88 -54.43
C ARG A 198 -3.09 -20.86 -53.15
N TYR A 199 -4.30 -20.33 -53.31
CA TYR A 199 -5.50 -20.58 -52.49
C TYR A 199 -5.83 -22.10 -52.52
N ASN A 200 -6.50 -22.74 -51.55
CA ASN A 200 -7.93 -22.58 -51.20
C ASN A 200 -8.31 -23.66 -50.14
N PRO A 201 -9.58 -23.80 -49.70
CA PRO A 201 -10.22 -23.23 -48.51
C PRO A 201 -10.76 -24.32 -47.55
N ASN A 202 -11.14 -23.96 -46.33
CA ASN A 202 -12.30 -24.48 -45.57
C ASN A 202 -12.04 -24.32 -44.07
N ALA A 203 -12.04 -23.07 -43.60
CA ALA A 203 -12.24 -22.78 -42.20
C ALA A 203 -13.60 -22.08 -42.07
N ARG A 204 -14.56 -22.75 -41.44
CA ARG A 204 -15.72 -22.09 -40.83
C ARG A 204 -15.84 -22.51 -39.37
N PRO A 205 -16.40 -21.61 -38.53
CA PRO A 205 -16.08 -21.51 -37.12
C PRO A 205 -16.97 -22.38 -36.23
N TYR A 206 -16.48 -22.61 -35.02
CA TYR A 206 -17.11 -23.33 -33.93
C TYR A 206 -18.51 -22.77 -33.58
N ASN A 207 -19.51 -23.65 -33.54
CA ASN A 207 -20.87 -23.34 -33.07
C ASN A 207 -21.24 -24.29 -31.91
N PRO A 208 -21.46 -23.79 -30.69
CA PRO A 208 -21.87 -24.59 -29.56
C PRO A 208 -23.40 -24.61 -29.49
N ASN A 209 -24.05 -25.69 -29.97
CA ASN A 209 -25.38 -26.20 -29.57
C ASN A 209 -25.97 -27.15 -30.65
N ASP A 210 -25.64 -28.44 -30.62
CA ASP A 210 -26.46 -29.47 -31.26
C ASP A 210 -26.51 -30.76 -30.40
N PRO A 211 -27.70 -31.22 -29.95
CA PRO A 211 -27.89 -32.43 -29.15
C PRO A 211 -28.30 -33.66 -29.99
N ASN A 212 -27.89 -34.83 -29.50
CA ASN A 212 -28.34 -36.21 -29.82
C ASN A 212 -27.73 -36.96 -31.02
N GLY A 213 -27.02 -38.03 -30.66
CA GLY A 213 -26.88 -39.27 -31.44
C GLY A 213 -26.43 -40.42 -30.54
N GLY A 214 -27.38 -41.11 -29.89
CA GLY A 214 -27.15 -42.26 -28.99
C GLY A 214 -26.58 -43.48 -29.70
N GLY A 215 -26.25 -44.60 -29.06
CA GLY A 215 -26.41 -45.08 -27.69
C GLY A 215 -26.13 -46.60 -27.71
N ARG A 216 -25.85 -47.20 -26.56
CA ARG A 216 -26.28 -48.54 -26.10
C ARG A 216 -25.39 -49.03 -24.95
N ASN A 217 -26.02 -49.17 -23.79
CA ASN A 217 -25.57 -49.98 -22.66
C ASN A 217 -26.06 -51.44 -22.87
N PRO A 218 -25.50 -52.46 -22.19
CA PRO A 218 -25.98 -52.75 -20.84
C PRO A 218 -24.92 -53.24 -19.82
N ASP A 219 -25.20 -52.92 -18.55
CA ASP A 219 -24.70 -53.46 -17.26
C ASP A 219 -25.11 -54.97 -17.08
N PRO A 220 -24.79 -55.77 -16.01
CA PRO A 220 -24.28 -55.37 -14.68
C PRO A 220 -23.36 -56.33 -13.84
N ASN A 221 -22.78 -55.73 -12.77
CA ASN A 221 -22.46 -56.26 -11.43
C ASN A 221 -21.48 -57.44 -11.21
N PHE A 222 -20.48 -57.29 -10.30
CA PHE A 222 -20.43 -57.99 -8.98
C PHE A 222 -19.25 -57.55 -8.08
N ARG A 223 -19.47 -57.73 -6.76
CA ARG A 223 -18.72 -57.30 -5.57
C ARG A 223 -17.58 -58.23 -5.10
N ASP A 224 -16.75 -57.65 -4.22
CA ASP A 224 -16.25 -58.15 -2.91
C ASP A 224 -14.94 -58.97 -2.74
N GLN A 225 -14.12 -58.45 -1.81
CA GLN A 225 -13.39 -59.07 -0.67
C GLN A 225 -12.16 -59.97 -0.87
N GLY A 226 -11.17 -59.76 0.03
CA GLY A 226 -10.45 -60.88 0.66
C GLY A 226 -9.02 -60.64 1.11
N TYR A 227 -8.84 -60.29 2.39
CA TYR A 227 -7.58 -60.33 3.17
C TYR A 227 -7.02 -61.75 3.35
N ARG A 228 -5.68 -61.91 3.46
CA ARG A 228 -4.99 -62.93 4.29
C ARG A 228 -3.48 -62.68 4.42
N ASP A 229 -2.97 -62.51 5.65
CA ASP A 229 -2.24 -63.58 6.37
C ASP A 229 -0.71 -63.71 6.18
N PRO A 230 0.25 -63.71 7.16
CA PRO A 230 1.66 -63.42 6.90
C PRO A 230 2.53 -64.69 7.09
N ASN A 231 3.85 -64.52 7.07
CA ASN A 231 4.88 -65.51 7.40
C ASN A 231 5.19 -66.56 6.32
N ASN A 232 6.11 -66.18 5.43
CA ASN A 232 7.26 -67.05 5.20
C ASN A 232 8.54 -66.22 5.00
N ARG A 233 9.58 -66.57 5.74
CA ARG A 233 10.92 -65.95 5.73
C ARG A 233 11.84 -66.79 4.86
N ASP A 234 12.68 -66.14 4.05
CA ASP A 234 14.08 -66.57 3.85
C ASP A 234 14.94 -65.41 3.28
N PRO A 235 16.28 -65.41 3.46
CA PRO A 235 16.97 -64.26 4.05
C PRO A 235 18.28 -63.98 3.33
N ASN A 236 18.36 -62.96 2.47
CA ASN A 236 19.66 -62.44 2.03
C ASN A 236 19.45 -61.14 1.30
N PHE A 237 19.61 -59.99 1.95
CA PHE A 237 20.16 -58.80 1.32
C PHE A 237 20.66 -57.83 2.41
N ARG A 238 21.96 -57.56 2.36
CA ARG A 238 22.67 -56.59 3.19
C ARG A 238 22.46 -55.19 2.64
N ASP A 239 21.94 -54.32 3.50
CA ASP A 239 22.35 -52.93 3.78
C ASP A 239 22.75 -52.02 2.60
N GLN A 240 21.83 -51.14 2.19
CA GLN A 240 22.13 -49.80 1.69
C GLN A 240 21.13 -48.79 2.26
N GLY A 241 21.68 -47.74 2.88
CA GLY A 241 20.94 -46.72 3.60
C GLY A 241 19.99 -45.90 2.74
N PHE A 242 18.82 -45.65 3.30
CA PHE A 242 17.83 -44.70 2.81
C PHE A 242 18.36 -43.26 2.96
N ARG A 243 18.36 -42.50 1.86
CA ARG A 243 18.34 -41.03 1.86
C ARG A 243 17.04 -40.54 1.22
N ASP A 244 16.47 -39.57 1.92
CA ASP A 244 15.24 -38.80 1.70
C ASP A 244 15.22 -38.03 0.36
N PRO A 245 14.11 -37.99 -0.41
CA PRO A 245 14.03 -37.32 -1.71
C PRO A 245 13.61 -35.83 -1.68
N ASN A 246 13.80 -35.09 -0.58
CA ASN A 246 13.42 -33.67 -0.48
C ASN A 246 14.61 -32.69 -0.36
N THR A 247 15.45 -32.59 -1.39
CA THR A 247 16.30 -31.41 -1.59
C THR A 247 16.53 -31.19 -3.09
N ARG A 248 15.74 -30.29 -3.69
CA ARG A 248 15.98 -29.77 -5.04
C ARG A 248 16.38 -28.29 -4.95
N ASP A 249 17.58 -28.04 -5.45
CA ASP A 249 18.24 -26.76 -5.71
C ASP A 249 17.40 -25.87 -6.68
N PRO A 250 17.17 -24.57 -6.41
CA PRO A 250 16.12 -23.81 -7.09
C PRO A 250 16.60 -22.88 -8.23
N ASN A 251 17.72 -23.14 -8.92
CA ASN A 251 18.23 -22.29 -10.00
C ASN A 251 18.25 -22.93 -11.41
N GLN A 252 17.14 -23.49 -11.89
CA GLN A 252 17.01 -23.85 -13.31
C GLN A 252 15.67 -23.39 -13.90
N ARG A 253 15.73 -22.40 -14.80
CA ARG A 253 14.69 -22.13 -15.81
C ARG A 253 14.93 -23.02 -17.03
N PHE A 254 13.91 -23.77 -17.43
CA PHE A 254 13.86 -24.43 -18.74
C PHE A 254 13.26 -23.49 -19.79
N PRO A 255 13.79 -23.53 -21.02
CA PRO A 255 12.93 -23.50 -22.20
C PRO A 255 13.23 -24.69 -23.13
N GLY A 256 12.17 -25.41 -23.51
CA GLY A 256 12.12 -26.26 -24.71
C GLY A 256 12.69 -27.68 -24.56
N ASP A 257 11.83 -28.67 -24.80
CA ASP A 257 12.20 -30.06 -25.02
C ASP A 257 13.12 -30.18 -26.26
N ASP A 258 14.35 -30.62 -26.05
CA ASP A 258 15.24 -31.15 -27.09
C ASP A 258 15.88 -32.45 -26.58
N PRO A 259 15.55 -33.64 -27.15
CA PRO A 259 16.03 -34.91 -26.63
C PRO A 259 17.39 -35.24 -27.24
N ASN A 260 18.49 -34.81 -26.61
CA ASN A 260 19.83 -35.27 -26.99
C ASN A 260 20.71 -35.52 -25.74
N PRO A 261 21.17 -36.76 -25.47
CA PRO A 261 21.75 -37.15 -24.18
C PRO A 261 23.26 -36.88 -24.05
N TYR A 262 23.77 -35.81 -24.67
CA TYR A 262 25.18 -35.41 -24.53
C TYR A 262 25.32 -33.89 -24.47
N ARG A 263 25.08 -33.30 -23.29
CA ARG A 263 25.70 -32.04 -22.85
C ARG A 263 25.39 -31.77 -21.38
N ASP A 264 26.29 -32.27 -20.52
CA ASP A 264 26.50 -31.72 -19.18
C ASP A 264 27.64 -30.68 -19.30
N PRO A 265 27.39 -29.37 -19.18
CA PRO A 265 28.43 -28.36 -19.35
C PRO A 265 29.38 -28.23 -18.14
N ASN A 266 29.08 -28.87 -17.00
CA ASN A 266 29.74 -28.55 -15.73
C ASN A 266 30.70 -29.62 -15.20
N ARG A 267 30.99 -30.68 -15.96
CA ARG A 267 31.92 -31.72 -15.47
C ARG A 267 33.40 -31.43 -15.70
N PHE A 268 33.74 -30.42 -16.51
CA PHE A 268 35.14 -30.01 -16.76
C PHE A 268 35.26 -28.49 -16.98
N SER A 269 35.08 -27.71 -15.92
CA SER A 269 35.37 -26.27 -15.98
C SER A 269 35.97 -25.79 -14.65
N GLY A 270 37.24 -26.11 -14.43
CA GLY A 270 38.02 -25.60 -13.30
C GLY A 270 39.50 -25.39 -13.59
N ASP A 271 39.99 -25.76 -14.77
CA ASP A 271 41.38 -25.54 -15.17
C ASP A 271 41.44 -24.51 -16.31
N PRO A 272 42.02 -23.31 -16.09
CA PRO A 272 42.24 -22.29 -17.12
C PRO A 272 43.09 -22.78 -18.31
N ASN A 273 43.79 -23.91 -18.16
CA ASN A 273 44.64 -24.53 -19.19
C ASN A 273 43.99 -25.74 -19.87
N TYR A 274 42.73 -26.09 -19.56
CA TYR A 274 42.05 -27.20 -20.22
C TYR A 274 41.71 -26.85 -21.69
N ARG A 275 42.53 -27.36 -22.61
CA ARG A 275 42.22 -27.41 -24.04
C ARG A 275 41.42 -28.66 -24.34
N ASP A 276 40.21 -28.50 -24.86
CA ASP A 276 39.46 -29.60 -25.45
C ASP A 276 40.21 -30.11 -26.69
N PRO A 277 40.78 -31.32 -26.68
CA PRO A 277 41.63 -31.82 -27.76
C PRO A 277 40.87 -32.05 -29.08
N TYR A 278 39.54 -31.91 -29.09
CA TYR A 278 38.71 -32.07 -30.28
C TYR A 278 38.26 -30.74 -30.91
N ARG A 279 38.64 -29.60 -30.34
CA ARG A 279 38.24 -28.27 -30.84
C ARG A 279 39.27 -27.71 -31.81
N SER A 280 38.81 -27.22 -32.95
CA SER A 280 39.70 -26.60 -33.94
C SER A 280 40.27 -25.27 -33.42
N GLN A 281 41.46 -24.88 -33.89
CA GLN A 281 42.04 -23.56 -33.55
C GLN A 281 41.13 -22.38 -33.97
N GLU A 282 40.33 -22.57 -35.02
CA GLU A 282 39.32 -21.61 -35.47
C GLU A 282 38.24 -21.39 -34.40
N GLU A 283 37.71 -22.48 -33.84
CA GLU A 283 36.67 -22.43 -32.79
C GLU A 283 37.19 -21.85 -31.47
N GLU A 284 38.44 -22.12 -31.09
CA GLU A 284 39.07 -21.47 -29.94
C GLU A 284 39.20 -19.95 -30.13
N ARG A 285 39.57 -19.50 -31.34
CA ARG A 285 39.68 -18.07 -31.66
C ARG A 285 38.32 -17.37 -31.62
N ILE A 286 37.30 -17.97 -32.25
CA ILE A 286 35.93 -17.42 -32.25
C ILE A 286 35.37 -17.33 -30.83
N ARG A 287 35.60 -18.36 -29.99
CA ARG A 287 35.20 -18.32 -28.58
C ARG A 287 35.88 -17.18 -27.83
N ALA A 288 37.21 -17.06 -27.95
CA ALA A 288 37.97 -16.03 -27.26
C ALA A 288 37.57 -14.62 -27.71
N GLU A 289 37.26 -14.43 -28.99
CA GLU A 289 36.74 -13.17 -29.53
C GLU A 289 35.34 -12.85 -29.00
N ASN A 290 34.43 -13.83 -28.99
CA ASN A 290 33.09 -13.66 -28.43
C ASN A 290 33.15 -13.35 -26.92
N GLU A 291 34.03 -14.00 -26.17
CA GLU A 291 34.22 -13.75 -24.75
C GLU A 291 34.77 -12.34 -24.49
N ARG A 292 35.74 -11.87 -25.30
CA ARG A 292 36.23 -10.49 -25.23
C ARG A 292 35.15 -9.48 -25.55
N ARG A 293 34.36 -9.73 -26.61
CA ARG A 293 33.23 -8.88 -26.99
C ARG A 293 32.20 -8.82 -25.87
N PHE A 294 31.85 -9.98 -25.31
CA PHE A 294 30.92 -10.08 -24.19
C PHE A 294 31.38 -9.26 -23.00
N ARG A 295 32.62 -9.46 -22.53
CA ARG A 295 33.21 -8.69 -21.42
C ARG A 295 33.21 -7.18 -21.70
N ALA A 296 33.54 -6.77 -22.93
CA ALA A 296 33.54 -5.37 -23.31
C ALA A 296 32.13 -4.75 -23.27
N GLU A 297 31.11 -5.46 -23.74
CA GLU A 297 29.71 -5.01 -23.67
C GLU A 297 29.20 -4.96 -22.23
N THR A 298 29.53 -5.96 -21.40
CA THR A 298 29.20 -5.94 -19.96
C THR A 298 29.83 -4.75 -19.24
N GLU A 299 31.09 -4.43 -19.52
CA GLU A 299 31.76 -3.30 -18.87
C GLU A 299 31.22 -1.94 -19.35
N LYS A 300 30.84 -1.83 -20.63
CA LYS A 300 30.12 -0.66 -21.14
C LYS A 300 28.79 -0.46 -20.40
N LEU A 301 28.02 -1.53 -20.24
CA LEU A 301 26.74 -1.49 -19.51
C LEU A 301 26.95 -1.09 -18.05
N ARG A 302 27.96 -1.67 -17.38
CA ARG A 302 28.31 -1.32 -15.99
C ARG A 302 28.66 0.15 -15.84
N THR A 303 29.51 0.68 -16.73
CA THR A 303 29.91 2.09 -16.73
C THR A 303 28.70 3.01 -16.97
N PHE A 304 27.82 2.63 -17.91
CA PHE A 304 26.58 3.35 -18.18
C PHE A 304 25.65 3.38 -16.97
N LEU A 305 25.42 2.23 -16.33
CA LEU A 305 24.56 2.13 -15.15
C LEU A 305 25.12 2.90 -13.94
N ALA A 306 26.44 2.96 -13.78
CA ALA A 306 27.08 3.77 -12.74
C ALA A 306 26.87 5.29 -12.96
N ASP A 307 26.88 5.76 -14.21
CA ASP A 307 26.56 7.17 -14.50
C ASP A 307 25.08 7.49 -14.27
N ILE A 308 24.20 6.56 -14.67
CA ILE A 308 22.76 6.64 -14.38
C ILE A 308 22.51 6.66 -12.88
N ASP A 309 23.17 5.82 -12.09
CA ASP A 309 23.03 5.76 -10.64
C ASP A 309 23.29 7.12 -9.97
N ARG A 310 24.38 7.79 -10.36
CA ARG A 310 24.75 9.12 -9.88
C ARG A 310 23.71 10.18 -10.28
N LYS A 311 23.22 10.15 -11.53
CA LYS A 311 22.20 11.08 -12.02
C LYS A 311 20.85 10.86 -11.32
N SER A 312 20.44 9.60 -11.17
CA SER A 312 19.22 9.20 -10.48
C SER A 312 19.24 9.64 -9.01
N SER A 313 20.38 9.49 -8.34
CA SER A 313 20.55 9.97 -6.96
C SER A 313 20.40 11.48 -6.86
N LEU A 314 20.99 12.23 -7.80
CA LEU A 314 20.88 13.70 -7.85
C LEU A 314 19.44 14.16 -8.11
N GLU A 315 18.79 13.63 -9.15
CA GLU A 315 17.41 14.01 -9.49
C GLU A 315 16.42 13.60 -8.38
N CYS A 316 16.65 12.45 -7.73
CA CYS A 316 15.89 12.08 -6.53
C CYS A 316 16.11 13.10 -5.39
N SER A 317 17.37 13.45 -5.10
CA SER A 317 17.69 14.38 -4.00
C SER A 317 17.00 15.74 -4.18
N LEU A 318 16.98 16.25 -5.41
CA LEU A 318 16.30 17.51 -5.75
C LEU A 318 14.79 17.41 -5.56
N ASN A 319 14.18 16.30 -5.98
CA ASN A 319 12.76 16.07 -5.77
C ASN A 319 12.42 15.99 -4.28
N VAL A 320 13.11 15.12 -3.55
CA VAL A 320 12.87 14.88 -2.12
C VAL A 320 13.06 16.16 -1.30
N ALA A 321 14.07 16.97 -1.61
CA ALA A 321 14.27 18.26 -0.93
C ALA A 321 13.08 19.21 -1.11
N ALA A 322 12.52 19.31 -2.33
CA ALA A 322 11.35 20.13 -2.59
C ALA A 322 10.08 19.58 -1.90
N GLN A 323 9.89 18.26 -1.90
CA GLN A 323 8.79 17.62 -1.16
C GLN A 323 8.90 17.89 0.34
N TRP A 324 10.09 17.70 0.92
CA TRP A 324 10.35 17.99 2.32
C TRP A 324 10.03 19.44 2.69
N ASN A 325 10.43 20.40 1.84
CA ASN A 325 10.13 21.83 2.06
C ASN A 325 8.62 22.09 2.10
N PHE A 326 7.85 21.45 1.23
CA PHE A 326 6.40 21.56 1.23
C PHE A 326 5.77 20.92 2.47
N GLU A 327 6.14 19.67 2.80
CA GLU A 327 5.54 18.96 3.93
C GLU A 327 5.90 19.54 5.29
N THR A 328 7.04 20.23 5.39
CA THR A 328 7.49 20.91 6.61
C THR A 328 7.23 22.42 6.62
N ASN A 329 6.62 22.96 5.57
CA ASN A 329 6.17 24.35 5.49
C ASN A 329 5.10 24.50 4.38
N ILE A 330 3.85 24.23 4.72
CA ILE A 330 2.75 24.19 3.73
C ILE A 330 2.36 25.61 3.32
N ASN A 331 2.62 25.97 2.07
CA ASN A 331 2.15 27.21 1.44
C ASN A 331 2.21 27.08 -0.10
N ASP A 332 1.64 28.05 -0.80
CA ASP A 332 1.56 28.04 -2.26
C ASP A 332 2.95 27.99 -2.93
N ALA A 333 3.95 28.66 -2.35
CA ALA A 333 5.29 28.71 -2.95
C ALA A 333 6.01 27.37 -2.87
N THR A 334 5.99 26.73 -1.68
CA THR A 334 6.58 25.39 -1.50
C THR A 334 5.80 24.32 -2.25
N GLN A 335 4.49 24.48 -2.41
CA GLN A 335 3.67 23.58 -3.23
C GLN A 335 4.06 23.66 -4.71
N VAL A 336 4.20 24.86 -5.26
CA VAL A 336 4.64 25.06 -6.66
C VAL A 336 6.05 24.51 -6.87
N GLU A 337 6.96 24.71 -5.91
CA GLU A 337 8.31 24.14 -5.94
C GLU A 337 8.27 22.60 -5.98
N ALA A 338 7.51 21.98 -5.07
CA ALA A 338 7.35 20.53 -4.99
C ALA A 338 6.75 19.94 -6.29
N LEU A 339 5.73 20.57 -6.86
CA LEU A 339 5.11 20.14 -8.12
C LEU A 339 6.09 20.24 -9.30
N ALA A 340 6.86 21.34 -9.39
CA ALA A 340 7.85 21.52 -10.44
C ALA A 340 8.99 20.48 -10.33
N ALA A 341 9.46 20.20 -9.11
CA ALA A 341 10.50 19.20 -8.88
C ALA A 341 10.01 17.78 -9.20
N GLN A 342 8.76 17.45 -8.84
CA GLN A 342 8.14 16.18 -9.15
C GLN A 342 7.99 15.97 -10.66
N GLN A 343 7.57 17.01 -11.39
CA GLN A 343 7.47 16.96 -12.85
C GLN A 343 8.84 16.69 -13.49
N ARG A 344 9.88 17.44 -13.06
CA ARG A 344 11.25 17.22 -13.53
C ARG A 344 11.73 15.79 -13.28
N TYR A 345 11.47 15.26 -12.08
CA TYR A 345 11.86 13.90 -11.73
C TYR A 345 11.13 12.86 -12.60
N ASN A 346 9.83 13.06 -12.84
CA ASN A 346 9.05 12.20 -13.73
C ASN A 346 9.58 12.21 -15.17
N ASP A 347 9.94 13.38 -15.69
CA ASP A 347 10.53 13.50 -17.04
C ASP A 347 11.88 12.79 -17.14
N PHE A 348 12.74 12.93 -16.11
CA PHE A 348 13.99 12.18 -16.02
C PHE A 348 13.75 10.66 -16.04
N GLN A 349 12.82 10.16 -15.23
CA GLN A 349 12.47 8.74 -15.19
C GLN A 349 11.96 8.22 -16.54
N ARG A 350 11.21 9.06 -17.28
CA ARG A 350 10.74 8.71 -18.63
C ARG A 350 11.90 8.59 -19.63
N LEU A 351 12.86 9.52 -19.58
CA LEU A 351 14.06 9.47 -20.42
C LEU A 351 14.91 8.25 -20.10
N LEU A 352 15.05 7.93 -18.82
CA LEU A 352 15.75 6.75 -18.34
C LEU A 352 15.09 5.46 -18.87
N TRP A 353 13.78 5.33 -18.71
CA TRP A 353 13.01 4.22 -19.22
C TRP A 353 13.16 4.02 -20.73
N ASP A 354 13.11 5.10 -21.52
CA ASP A 354 13.25 5.01 -22.98
C ASP A 354 14.63 4.50 -23.41
N GLN A 355 15.67 4.76 -22.61
CA GLN A 355 17.00 4.17 -22.81
C GLN A 355 17.03 2.71 -22.37
N MET A 356 16.50 2.39 -21.19
CA MET A 356 16.56 1.04 -20.61
C MET A 356 15.78 0.01 -21.41
N ARG A 357 14.61 0.37 -21.94
CA ARG A 357 13.79 -0.54 -22.77
C ARG A 357 14.44 -0.91 -24.11
N ARG A 358 15.45 -0.15 -24.57
CA ARG A 358 16.20 -0.45 -25.81
C ARG A 358 17.34 -1.43 -25.59
N ILE A 359 17.69 -1.70 -24.33
CA ILE A 359 18.73 -2.66 -23.97
C ILE A 359 18.14 -4.06 -24.10
N ASP A 360 18.80 -4.92 -24.89
CA ASP A 360 18.43 -6.32 -25.03
C ASP A 360 18.80 -7.09 -23.76
N GLN A 361 17.83 -7.29 -22.88
CA GLN A 361 18.01 -7.94 -21.58
C GLN A 361 18.44 -9.41 -21.71
N THR A 362 18.18 -10.06 -22.85
CA THR A 362 18.59 -11.47 -23.09
C THR A 362 20.10 -11.66 -23.21
N LYS A 363 20.83 -10.55 -23.41
CA LYS A 363 22.30 -10.54 -23.54
C LYS A 363 23.01 -10.19 -22.24
N ILE A 364 22.28 -9.97 -21.15
CA ILE A 364 22.85 -9.63 -19.85
C ILE A 364 22.90 -10.90 -18.99
N PHE A 365 24.11 -11.40 -18.74
CA PHE A 365 24.32 -12.60 -17.91
C PHE A 365 24.76 -12.26 -16.47
N ASP A 366 25.05 -10.98 -16.20
CA ASP A 366 25.29 -10.51 -14.84
C ASP A 366 23.95 -10.19 -14.17
N ASP A 367 23.61 -10.96 -13.14
CA ASP A 367 22.30 -10.89 -12.47
C ASP A 367 22.02 -9.50 -11.87
N GLN A 368 23.05 -8.82 -11.36
CA GLN A 368 22.88 -7.49 -10.77
C GLN A 368 22.59 -6.46 -11.86
N LEU A 369 23.36 -6.47 -12.96
CA LEU A 369 23.11 -5.57 -14.09
C LEU A 369 21.75 -5.85 -14.74
N TYR A 370 21.38 -7.13 -14.88
CA TYR A 370 20.08 -7.53 -15.40
C TYR A 370 18.95 -6.98 -14.51
N ARG A 371 19.05 -7.15 -13.18
CA ARG A 371 18.05 -6.65 -12.24
C ARG A 371 17.93 -5.12 -12.30
N GLN A 372 19.05 -4.39 -12.36
CA GLN A 372 19.03 -2.92 -12.50
C GLN A 372 18.29 -2.48 -13.76
N VAL A 373 18.63 -3.05 -14.92
CA VAL A 373 17.98 -2.73 -16.19
C VAL A 373 16.50 -3.11 -16.16
N ARG A 374 16.16 -4.27 -15.60
CA ARG A 374 14.77 -4.74 -15.50
C ARG A 374 13.91 -3.78 -14.68
N LEU A 375 14.35 -3.38 -13.48
CA LEU A 375 13.61 -2.44 -12.63
C LEU A 375 13.44 -1.07 -13.30
N MET A 376 14.50 -0.53 -13.93
CA MET A 376 14.41 0.77 -14.62
C MET A 376 13.65 0.72 -15.96
N SER A 377 13.39 -0.47 -16.49
CA SER A 377 12.60 -0.65 -17.72
C SER A 377 11.09 -0.67 -17.49
N ILE A 378 10.65 -0.56 -16.23
CA ILE A 378 9.23 -0.59 -15.84
C ILE A 378 8.93 0.69 -15.05
N ILE A 379 8.13 1.57 -15.61
CA ILE A 379 7.78 2.87 -15.00
C ILE A 379 6.28 3.03 -14.72
N GLY A 380 5.48 1.99 -15.01
CA GLY A 380 4.04 2.00 -14.75
C GLY A 380 3.23 2.86 -15.72
N PRO A 381 2.16 3.54 -15.25
CA PRO A 381 1.28 4.40 -16.08
C PRO A 381 2.03 5.44 -16.91
N SER A 382 3.14 5.92 -16.37
CA SER A 382 4.18 6.72 -16.99
C SER A 382 4.65 6.33 -18.40
N ALA A 383 4.54 5.05 -18.74
CA ALA A 383 4.93 4.53 -20.04
C ALA A 383 3.89 4.81 -21.14
N LEU A 384 2.67 5.20 -20.75
CA LEU A 384 1.58 5.54 -21.67
C LEU A 384 1.99 6.69 -22.62
N PRO A 385 1.39 6.73 -23.83
CA PRO A 385 1.43 7.92 -24.68
C PRO A 385 1.01 9.18 -23.90
N PRO A 386 1.58 10.37 -24.18
CA PRO A 386 1.29 11.58 -23.41
C PRO A 386 -0.20 11.89 -23.25
N ASP A 387 -1.00 11.73 -24.30
CA ASP A 387 -2.45 11.94 -24.29
C ASP A 387 -3.20 10.95 -23.40
N GLN A 388 -2.76 9.68 -23.39
CA GLN A 388 -3.34 8.66 -22.52
C GLN A 388 -2.91 8.82 -21.07
N LEU A 389 -1.65 9.22 -20.82
CA LEU A 389 -1.16 9.54 -19.49
C LEU A 389 -1.90 10.73 -18.89
N ASP A 390 -2.10 11.79 -19.67
CA ASP A 390 -2.89 12.96 -19.25
C ASP A 390 -4.33 12.55 -18.90
N ARG A 391 -4.95 11.69 -19.73
CA ARG A 391 -6.30 11.17 -19.43
C ARG A 391 -6.32 10.31 -18.17
N TYR A 392 -5.34 9.44 -18.00
CA TYR A 392 -5.18 8.58 -16.83
C TYR A 392 -5.11 9.44 -15.56
N ASN A 393 -4.21 10.43 -15.53
CA ASN A 393 -4.03 11.33 -14.39
C ASN A 393 -5.29 12.14 -14.10
N ARG A 394 -5.99 12.64 -15.13
CA ARG A 394 -7.27 13.36 -14.94
C ARG A 394 -8.34 12.49 -14.31
N ILE A 395 -8.48 11.23 -14.75
CA ILE A 395 -9.48 10.31 -14.20
C ILE A 395 -9.20 10.03 -12.72
N VAL A 396 -7.94 9.75 -12.36
CA VAL A 396 -7.54 9.56 -10.95
C VAL A 396 -7.84 10.82 -10.13
N ASN A 397 -7.51 12.01 -10.66
CA ASN A 397 -7.79 13.28 -9.99
C ASN A 397 -9.30 13.54 -9.81
N ASP A 398 -10.12 13.25 -10.82
CA ASP A 398 -11.57 13.40 -10.74
C ASP A 398 -12.17 12.44 -9.70
N MET A 399 -11.67 11.20 -9.63
CA MET A 399 -12.05 10.23 -8.60
C MET A 399 -11.67 10.70 -7.19
N LEU A 400 -10.45 11.19 -7.01
CA LEU A 400 -9.99 11.78 -5.75
C LEU A 400 -10.78 13.03 -5.37
N ALA A 401 -11.17 13.87 -6.34
CA ALA A 401 -12.00 15.05 -6.10
C ALA A 401 -13.39 14.65 -5.62
N ILE A 402 -14.01 13.62 -6.21
CA ILE A 402 -15.27 13.04 -5.74
C ILE A 402 -15.12 12.53 -4.30
N PHE A 403 -14.07 11.75 -4.02
CA PHE A 403 -13.84 11.19 -2.70
C PHE A 403 -13.64 12.28 -1.63
N ASN A 404 -12.74 13.23 -1.87
CA ASN A 404 -12.38 14.29 -0.93
C ASN A 404 -13.48 15.36 -0.77
N GLY A 405 -14.27 15.57 -1.82
CA GLY A 405 -15.41 16.49 -1.82
C GLY A 405 -16.68 15.88 -1.23
N ALA A 406 -16.74 14.56 -1.05
CA ALA A 406 -17.92 13.89 -0.52
C ALA A 406 -18.21 14.33 0.92
N SER A 407 -19.48 14.67 1.16
CA SER A 407 -20.01 14.97 2.48
C SER A 407 -21.46 14.50 2.58
N ILE A 408 -21.91 14.26 3.81
CA ILE A 408 -23.29 13.83 4.11
C ILE A 408 -23.95 14.83 5.07
N CYS A 409 -25.26 14.68 5.26
CA CYS A 409 -25.98 15.33 6.34
C CYS A 409 -26.04 14.42 7.57
N ALA A 410 -26.26 14.99 8.75
CA ALA A 410 -26.34 14.27 10.00
C ALA A 410 -27.61 13.42 10.07
N TYR A 411 -27.52 12.29 10.76
CA TYR A 411 -28.66 11.40 11.00
C TYR A 411 -29.75 12.13 11.79
N GLU A 412 -31.00 12.03 11.34
CA GLU A 412 -32.18 12.72 11.92
C GLU A 412 -32.07 14.27 11.98
N GLN A 413 -31.03 14.86 11.39
CA GLN A 413 -30.77 16.30 11.38
C GLN A 413 -30.45 16.78 9.95
N PRO A 414 -31.47 16.87 9.07
CA PRO A 414 -31.27 17.11 7.64
C PRO A 414 -30.69 18.50 7.30
N PHE A 415 -30.65 19.43 8.26
CA PHE A 415 -30.08 20.77 8.07
C PHE A 415 -28.62 20.86 8.53
N GLU A 416 -28.12 19.87 9.26
CA GLU A 416 -26.71 19.78 9.62
C GLU A 416 -26.00 18.95 8.54
N CYS A 417 -25.38 19.63 7.59
CA CYS A 417 -24.69 19.00 6.46
C CYS A 417 -23.22 19.39 6.38
N GLY A 418 -22.46 18.73 5.51
CA GLY A 418 -21.03 18.97 5.36
C GLY A 418 -20.17 18.06 6.23
N LEU A 419 -20.74 17.02 6.82
CA LEU A 419 -20.00 16.00 7.55
C LEU A 419 -19.12 15.23 6.55
N ARG A 420 -17.81 15.33 6.76
CA ARG A 420 -16.76 14.68 5.95
C ARG A 420 -16.24 13.42 6.62
N LEU A 421 -15.65 12.51 5.83
CA LEU A 421 -15.06 11.26 6.32
C LEU A 421 -14.19 11.47 7.57
N GLN A 422 -13.29 12.45 7.50
CA GLN A 422 -12.48 12.90 8.63
C GLN A 422 -12.76 14.38 8.94
N PRO A 423 -12.89 14.76 10.23
CA PRO A 423 -12.93 13.87 11.40
C PRO A 423 -14.31 13.20 11.63
N HIS A 424 -15.38 13.79 11.10
CA HIS A 424 -16.75 13.55 11.59
C HIS A 424 -17.25 12.10 11.43
N LEU A 425 -17.22 11.54 10.22
CA LEU A 425 -17.82 10.22 10.01
C LEU A 425 -17.00 9.12 10.67
N LYS A 426 -15.66 9.25 10.67
CA LYS A 426 -14.77 8.37 11.42
C LYS A 426 -15.12 8.36 12.90
N ASP A 427 -15.32 9.54 13.50
CA ASP A 427 -15.75 9.66 14.89
C ASP A 427 -17.11 9.00 15.16
N ILE A 428 -18.09 9.20 14.28
CA ILE A 428 -19.42 8.56 14.40
C ILE A 428 -19.28 7.03 14.33
N MET A 429 -18.58 6.51 13.32
CA MET A 429 -18.39 5.06 13.14
C MET A 429 -17.61 4.42 14.31
N ALA A 430 -16.67 5.15 14.91
CA ALA A 430 -15.89 4.67 16.04
C ALA A 430 -16.67 4.67 17.37
N LYS A 431 -17.45 5.73 17.63
CA LYS A 431 -18.04 5.99 18.97
C LYS A 431 -19.52 5.66 19.07
N SER A 432 -20.28 5.81 17.99
CA SER A 432 -21.72 5.54 18.04
C SER A 432 -21.98 4.05 18.28
N ARG A 433 -23.05 3.78 19.01
CA ARG A 433 -23.59 2.44 19.22
C ARG A 433 -25.04 2.34 18.74
N ASP A 434 -25.56 3.38 18.08
CA ASP A 434 -26.89 3.37 17.48
C ASP A 434 -26.84 2.68 16.11
N TRP A 435 -27.60 1.59 15.98
CA TRP A 435 -27.68 0.81 14.74
C TRP A 435 -28.08 1.66 13.53
N ASN A 436 -29.08 2.53 13.69
CA ASN A 436 -29.67 3.27 12.57
C ASN A 436 -28.76 4.43 12.15
N GLU A 437 -28.12 5.11 13.11
CA GLU A 437 -27.12 6.15 12.83
C GLU A 437 -25.92 5.59 12.07
N LEU A 438 -25.38 4.45 12.53
CA LEU A 438 -24.29 3.75 11.86
C LEU A 438 -24.69 3.30 10.46
N GLN A 439 -25.90 2.77 10.30
CA GLN A 439 -26.38 2.27 9.00
C GLN A 439 -26.58 3.42 8.01
N TYR A 440 -27.14 4.53 8.47
CA TYR A 440 -27.32 5.74 7.68
C TYR A 440 -25.98 6.32 7.24
N THR A 441 -25.05 6.49 8.19
CA THR A 441 -23.71 7.04 7.93
C THR A 441 -22.94 6.20 6.92
N TRP A 442 -22.93 4.88 7.12
CA TRP A 442 -22.30 3.91 6.22
C TRP A 442 -22.86 3.97 4.79
N LEU A 443 -24.18 4.09 4.67
CA LEU A 443 -24.90 4.08 3.39
C LEU A 443 -24.71 5.40 2.63
N GLU A 444 -24.90 6.53 3.30
CA GLU A 444 -24.78 7.84 2.68
C GLU A 444 -23.34 8.13 2.26
N TRP A 445 -22.34 7.68 3.04
CA TRP A 445 -20.94 7.77 2.63
C TRP A 445 -20.71 7.07 1.28
N ARG A 446 -21.13 5.81 1.14
CA ARG A 446 -20.98 5.03 -0.11
C ARG A 446 -21.76 5.62 -1.28
N ARG A 447 -22.91 6.25 -1.02
CA ARG A 447 -23.71 6.96 -2.04
C ARG A 447 -23.04 8.23 -2.54
N LYS A 448 -22.36 8.99 -1.67
CA LYS A 448 -21.75 10.27 -2.02
C LYS A 448 -20.33 10.13 -2.56
N SER A 449 -19.61 9.09 -2.14
CA SER A 449 -18.27 8.76 -2.63
C SER A 449 -18.34 7.75 -3.80
N GLY A 450 -18.34 6.45 -3.48
CA GLY A 450 -18.15 5.36 -4.43
C GLY A 450 -19.11 5.38 -5.62
N ARG A 451 -20.43 5.54 -5.39
CA ARG A 451 -21.41 5.54 -6.48
C ARG A 451 -21.11 6.55 -7.59
N ASN A 452 -20.60 7.73 -7.24
CA ASN A 452 -20.37 8.82 -8.19
C ASN A 452 -19.12 8.65 -9.04
N MET A 453 -18.21 7.73 -8.67
CA MET A 453 -16.96 7.50 -9.39
C MET A 453 -16.93 6.20 -10.22
N ARG A 454 -18.03 5.44 -10.26
CA ARG A 454 -18.08 4.16 -10.97
C ARG A 454 -17.62 4.27 -12.43
N ASP A 455 -18.20 5.20 -13.18
CA ASP A 455 -17.93 5.35 -14.62
C ASP A 455 -16.48 5.81 -14.89
N LEU A 456 -15.90 6.56 -13.96
CA LEU A 456 -14.49 6.96 -14.00
C LEU A 456 -13.59 5.75 -13.73
N PHE A 457 -13.92 4.94 -12.73
CA PHE A 457 -13.18 3.73 -12.41
C PHE A 457 -13.19 2.71 -13.56
N GLU A 458 -14.33 2.54 -14.24
CA GLU A 458 -14.43 1.68 -15.43
C GLU A 458 -13.42 2.09 -16.52
N GLN A 459 -13.28 3.39 -16.77
CA GLN A 459 -12.31 3.92 -17.73
C GLN A 459 -10.87 3.79 -17.23
N LEU A 460 -10.65 3.99 -15.93
CA LEU A 460 -9.35 3.85 -15.29
C LEU A 460 -8.82 2.42 -15.44
N VAL A 461 -9.66 1.41 -15.26
CA VAL A 461 -9.28 -0.02 -15.40
C VAL A 461 -8.74 -0.31 -16.80
N ASP A 462 -9.32 0.30 -17.84
CA ASP A 462 -8.85 0.12 -19.22
C ASP A 462 -7.47 0.77 -19.42
N LEU A 463 -7.30 2.02 -18.99
CA LEU A 463 -6.01 2.72 -19.09
C LEU A 463 -4.91 2.07 -18.24
N THR A 464 -5.25 1.55 -17.06
CA THR A 464 -4.31 0.84 -16.18
C THR A 464 -3.84 -0.46 -16.83
N ASN A 465 -4.75 -1.17 -17.51
CA ASN A 465 -4.38 -2.36 -18.29
C ASN A 465 -3.55 -2.02 -19.53
N ASP A 466 -3.83 -0.91 -20.21
CA ASP A 466 -3.01 -0.44 -21.32
C ASP A 466 -1.60 -0.07 -20.84
N ALA A 467 -1.48 0.60 -19.68
CA ALA A 467 -0.20 0.88 -19.04
C ALA A 467 0.59 -0.40 -18.76
N ALA A 468 -0.08 -1.43 -18.22
CA ALA A 468 0.55 -2.72 -17.97
C ALA A 468 1.09 -3.36 -19.27
N ARG A 469 0.31 -3.33 -20.36
CA ARG A 469 0.73 -3.87 -21.66
C ARG A 469 1.93 -3.14 -22.26
N VAL A 470 1.99 -1.81 -22.13
CA VAL A 470 3.16 -1.03 -22.58
C VAL A 470 4.42 -1.34 -21.77
N ASN A 471 4.25 -1.78 -20.51
CA ASN A 471 5.34 -2.30 -19.66
C ASN A 471 5.59 -3.81 -19.85
N ASN A 472 5.04 -4.44 -20.89
CA ASN A 472 5.16 -5.88 -21.20
C ASN A 472 4.53 -6.83 -20.17
N PHE A 473 3.46 -6.42 -19.49
CA PHE A 473 2.62 -7.28 -18.66
C PHE A 473 1.31 -7.64 -19.35
N THR A 474 0.66 -8.72 -18.92
CA THR A 474 -0.64 -9.13 -19.47
C THR A 474 -1.76 -8.14 -19.12
N ASP A 475 -1.75 -7.66 -17.89
CA ASP A 475 -2.74 -6.80 -17.27
C ASP A 475 -2.17 -6.14 -16.01
N ALA A 476 -2.93 -5.23 -15.41
CA ALA A 476 -2.49 -4.48 -14.25
C ALA A 476 -2.26 -5.34 -13.00
N SER A 477 -2.90 -6.52 -12.87
CA SER A 477 -2.63 -7.43 -11.75
C SER A 477 -1.25 -8.07 -11.86
N ALA A 478 -0.82 -8.45 -13.07
CA ALA A 478 0.54 -8.93 -13.30
C ALA A 478 1.59 -7.82 -13.08
N TYR A 479 1.26 -6.58 -13.43
CA TYR A 479 2.10 -5.42 -13.14
C TYR A 479 2.22 -5.14 -11.64
N TRP A 480 1.11 -5.14 -10.88
CA TRP A 480 1.14 -4.88 -9.44
C TRP A 480 1.80 -5.99 -8.62
N THR A 481 1.77 -7.22 -9.11
CA THR A 481 2.45 -8.35 -8.45
C THR A 481 3.94 -8.46 -8.81
N PHE A 482 4.41 -7.67 -9.80
CA PHE A 482 5.81 -7.67 -10.23
C PHE A 482 6.84 -7.43 -9.11
N PRO A 483 6.65 -6.46 -8.19
CA PRO A 483 7.63 -6.17 -7.13
C PRO A 483 7.84 -7.32 -6.15
N TYR A 484 6.90 -8.26 -6.04
CA TYR A 484 7.00 -9.40 -5.14
C TYR A 484 7.83 -10.54 -5.74
N GLU A 485 8.04 -10.54 -7.05
CA GLU A 485 8.90 -11.50 -7.78
C GLU A 485 8.63 -12.98 -7.43
N SER A 486 7.39 -13.31 -7.07
CA SER A 486 6.97 -14.67 -6.76
C SER A 486 7.21 -15.59 -7.95
N ARG A 487 7.80 -16.77 -7.67
CA ARG A 487 8.21 -17.74 -8.70
C ARG A 487 7.06 -18.57 -9.24
N ALA A 488 6.03 -18.79 -8.42
CA ALA A 488 4.87 -19.59 -8.75
C ALA A 488 3.69 -18.68 -9.08
N ASN A 489 2.90 -18.34 -8.07
CA ASN A 489 1.73 -17.49 -8.17
C ASN A 489 1.52 -16.78 -6.84
N PHE A 490 1.83 -15.48 -6.81
CA PHE A 490 1.74 -14.68 -5.59
C PHE A 490 0.34 -14.72 -4.95
N ARG A 491 -0.72 -14.79 -5.77
CA ARG A 491 -2.09 -14.92 -5.24
C ARG A 491 -2.28 -16.24 -4.49
N GLU A 492 -1.78 -17.35 -5.01
CA GLU A 492 -1.90 -18.66 -4.35
C GLU A 492 -1.09 -18.73 -3.05
N GLU A 493 0.09 -18.10 -3.03
CA GLU A 493 0.90 -17.99 -1.81
C GLU A 493 0.15 -17.21 -0.72
N MET A 494 -0.50 -16.09 -1.06
CA MET A 494 -1.34 -15.33 -0.13
C MET A 494 -2.55 -16.14 0.37
N GLU A 495 -3.23 -16.85 -0.53
CA GLU A 495 -4.33 -17.75 -0.17
C GLU A 495 -3.89 -18.86 0.79
N GLN A 496 -2.70 -19.40 0.60
CA GLN A 496 -2.15 -20.43 1.48
C GLN A 496 -1.90 -19.88 2.88
N VAL A 497 -1.25 -18.72 2.99
CA VAL A 497 -1.01 -18.05 4.28
C VAL A 497 -2.34 -17.73 4.96
N TRP A 498 -3.32 -17.24 4.22
CA TRP A 498 -4.64 -16.97 4.78
C TRP A 498 -5.31 -18.21 5.37
N ARG A 499 -5.23 -19.37 4.70
CA ARG A 499 -5.78 -20.63 5.21
C ARG A 499 -5.14 -21.08 6.53
N GLU A 500 -3.88 -20.75 6.76
CA GLU A 500 -3.19 -21.05 8.02
C GLU A 500 -3.68 -20.14 9.17
N ILE A 501 -4.06 -18.90 8.85
CA ILE A 501 -4.56 -17.90 9.81
C ILE A 501 -6.07 -18.04 10.05
N LEU A 502 -6.81 -18.55 9.06
CA LEU A 502 -8.26 -18.64 9.06
C LEU A 502 -8.85 -19.25 10.34
N PRO A 503 -8.32 -20.35 10.93
CA PRO A 503 -8.87 -20.90 12.17
C PRO A 503 -8.85 -19.91 13.35
N LEU A 504 -7.81 -19.08 13.46
CA LEU A 504 -7.74 -18.04 14.48
C LEU A 504 -8.77 -16.94 14.21
N TYR A 505 -8.85 -16.48 12.96
CA TYR A 505 -9.82 -15.47 12.55
C TYR A 505 -11.26 -15.93 12.82
N GLU A 506 -11.62 -17.17 12.47
CA GLU A 506 -12.96 -17.72 12.70
C GLU A 506 -13.32 -17.75 14.19
N MET A 507 -12.37 -18.06 15.07
CA MET A 507 -12.59 -18.00 16.52
C MET A 507 -12.84 -16.57 17.00
N ILE A 508 -12.06 -15.60 16.53
CA ILE A 508 -12.23 -14.18 16.86
C ILE A 508 -13.58 -13.68 16.33
N HIS A 509 -13.89 -13.95 15.06
CA HIS A 509 -15.15 -13.58 14.40
C HIS A 509 -16.36 -14.14 15.17
N ALA A 510 -16.33 -15.44 15.50
CA ALA A 510 -17.42 -16.07 16.25
C ALA A 510 -17.60 -15.47 17.65
N TYR A 511 -16.48 -15.17 18.33
CA TYR A 511 -16.50 -14.52 19.63
C TYR A 511 -17.10 -13.10 19.55
N VAL A 512 -16.61 -12.28 18.60
CA VAL A 512 -17.09 -10.92 18.34
C VAL A 512 -18.57 -10.93 17.96
N ARG A 513 -19.00 -11.83 17.07
CA ARG A 513 -20.40 -11.99 16.69
C ARG A 513 -21.29 -12.33 17.88
N ARG A 514 -20.83 -13.21 18.78
CA ARG A 514 -21.57 -13.51 20.01
C ARG A 514 -21.72 -12.28 20.89
N LYS A 515 -20.64 -11.52 21.11
CA LYS A 515 -20.65 -10.30 21.94
C LYS A 515 -21.50 -9.18 21.34
N LEU A 516 -21.37 -8.91 20.06
CA LEU A 516 -22.23 -7.95 19.36
C LEU A 516 -23.69 -8.39 19.41
N ARG A 517 -23.98 -9.69 19.32
CA ARG A 517 -25.36 -10.21 19.47
C ARG A 517 -25.90 -10.06 20.89
N GLU A 518 -25.05 -10.25 21.92
CA GLU A 518 -25.41 -9.97 23.32
C GLU A 518 -25.78 -8.47 23.48
N PHE A 519 -25.07 -7.58 22.79
CA PHE A 519 -25.27 -6.12 22.85
C PHE A 519 -26.46 -5.61 22.02
N TYR A 520 -26.50 -5.91 20.71
CA TYR A 520 -27.53 -5.43 19.76
C TYR A 520 -28.80 -6.29 19.73
N GLY A 521 -28.73 -7.50 20.27
CA GLY A 521 -29.85 -8.42 20.33
C GLY A 521 -29.97 -9.41 19.16
N PRO A 522 -30.79 -10.46 19.34
CA PRO A 522 -30.94 -11.57 18.39
C PRO A 522 -31.61 -11.20 17.07
N ASP A 523 -32.44 -10.15 17.07
CA ASP A 523 -33.21 -9.72 15.90
C ASP A 523 -32.33 -9.00 14.88
N LYS A 524 -31.24 -8.39 15.34
CA LYS A 524 -30.26 -7.67 14.52
C LYS A 524 -29.12 -8.57 14.08
N ILE A 525 -28.64 -9.44 14.97
CA ILE A 525 -27.47 -10.30 14.72
C ILE A 525 -27.85 -11.78 14.85
N ASN A 526 -27.85 -12.45 13.71
CA ASN A 526 -28.07 -13.89 13.64
C ASN A 526 -26.81 -14.65 14.10
N LYS A 527 -27.00 -15.82 14.73
CA LYS A 527 -25.91 -16.66 15.25
C LYS A 527 -24.96 -17.19 14.18
N ASN A 528 -25.46 -17.36 12.95
CA ASN A 528 -24.75 -18.04 11.86
C ASN A 528 -24.51 -17.14 10.64
N ALA A 529 -25.08 -15.93 10.62
CA ALA A 529 -24.91 -15.03 9.49
C ALA A 529 -23.58 -14.26 9.56
N PRO A 530 -23.13 -13.71 8.41
CA PRO A 530 -22.07 -12.72 8.36
C PRO A 530 -22.37 -11.49 9.23
N LEU A 531 -21.32 -10.84 9.73
CA LEU A 531 -21.39 -9.61 10.51
C LEU A 531 -21.78 -8.42 9.61
N PRO A 532 -22.72 -7.57 10.01
CA PRO A 532 -22.99 -6.32 9.31
C PRO A 532 -21.80 -5.34 9.40
N ASP A 533 -21.30 -4.86 8.26
CA ASP A 533 -20.09 -4.03 8.16
C ASP A 533 -20.13 -2.75 9.03
N HIS A 534 -21.27 -2.06 9.06
CA HIS A 534 -21.46 -0.77 9.74
C HIS A 534 -21.30 -0.77 11.28
N ILE A 535 -21.27 -1.91 11.95
CA ILE A 535 -21.17 -1.99 13.43
C ILE A 535 -19.79 -2.42 13.92
N LEU A 536 -18.79 -2.41 13.04
CA LEU A 536 -17.45 -2.92 13.35
C LEU A 536 -16.48 -1.82 13.82
N GLY A 537 -16.98 -0.62 14.14
CA GLY A 537 -16.17 0.46 14.70
C GLY A 537 -15.37 1.28 13.67
N ASP A 538 -15.56 0.99 12.39
CA ASP A 538 -14.86 1.63 11.27
C ASP A 538 -15.80 1.74 10.05
N MET A 539 -15.53 2.70 9.15
CA MET A 539 -16.33 2.92 7.94
C MET A 539 -16.35 1.70 6.98
N TYR A 540 -15.30 0.89 7.03
CA TYR A 540 -15.04 -0.24 6.13
C TYR A 540 -15.01 -1.59 6.85
N GLY A 541 -15.07 -1.58 8.18
CA GLY A 541 -14.89 -2.76 9.02
C GLY A 541 -13.50 -3.39 8.85
N GLN A 542 -12.47 -2.58 8.54
CA GLN A 542 -11.09 -3.05 8.36
C GLN A 542 -10.33 -3.18 9.69
N SER A 543 -10.68 -2.38 10.69
CA SER A 543 -10.18 -2.44 12.07
C SER A 543 -11.37 -2.49 13.02
N TRP A 544 -11.29 -3.33 14.04
CA TRP A 544 -12.36 -3.54 15.02
C TRP A 544 -11.94 -3.06 16.42
N GLN A 545 -10.85 -2.31 16.55
CA GLN A 545 -10.40 -1.78 17.84
C GLN A 545 -11.46 -0.88 18.51
N ASN A 546 -12.19 -0.11 17.71
CA ASN A 546 -13.16 0.86 18.22
C ASN A 546 -14.41 0.23 18.87
N ILE A 547 -14.56 -1.10 18.86
CA ILE A 547 -15.63 -1.83 19.55
C ILE A 547 -15.14 -2.64 20.76
N LEU A 548 -13.90 -2.42 21.20
CA LEU A 548 -13.32 -3.11 22.36
C LEU A 548 -14.15 -2.91 23.64
N ASP A 549 -14.76 -1.76 23.84
CA ASP A 549 -15.71 -1.51 24.94
C ASP A 549 -16.88 -2.52 25.00
N ILE A 550 -17.30 -3.05 23.84
CA ILE A 550 -18.36 -4.05 23.74
C ILE A 550 -17.81 -5.47 23.90
N VAL A 551 -16.66 -5.74 23.28
CA VAL A 551 -16.18 -7.12 23.06
C VAL A 551 -14.99 -7.52 23.93
N ILE A 552 -14.44 -6.64 24.77
CA ILE A 552 -13.24 -6.97 25.55
C ILE A 552 -13.46 -8.21 26.45
N PRO A 553 -12.53 -9.19 26.45
CA PRO A 553 -12.68 -10.43 27.21
C PRO A 553 -12.80 -10.23 28.73
N TYR A 554 -11.98 -9.35 29.29
CA TYR A 554 -11.96 -9.05 30.72
C TYR A 554 -12.23 -7.57 30.97
N PRO A 555 -13.52 -7.17 31.07
CA PRO A 555 -13.89 -5.79 31.37
C PRO A 555 -13.28 -5.29 32.68
N GLY A 556 -12.86 -4.02 32.72
CA GLY A 556 -12.27 -3.39 33.92
C GLY A 556 -10.79 -3.70 34.14
N ARG A 557 -10.16 -4.50 33.28
CA ARG A 557 -8.69 -4.64 33.19
C ARG A 557 -8.21 -3.76 32.04
N SER A 558 -7.63 -2.61 32.34
CA SER A 558 -7.14 -1.67 31.33
C SER A 558 -5.96 -2.24 30.57
N PHE A 559 -5.77 -1.79 29.33
CA PHE A 559 -4.55 -2.05 28.58
C PHE A 559 -3.34 -1.48 29.33
N LEU A 560 -2.17 -2.02 29.03
CA LEU A 560 -0.92 -1.42 29.48
C LEU A 560 -0.78 -0.05 28.81
N GLU A 561 -0.93 1.01 29.58
CA GLU A 561 -0.90 2.39 29.11
C GLU A 561 0.10 3.14 29.98
N VAL A 562 1.13 3.71 29.35
CA VAL A 562 2.29 4.27 30.06
C VAL A 562 2.38 5.80 29.93
N THR A 563 1.45 6.44 29.24
CA THR A 563 1.42 7.90 29.03
C THR A 563 1.49 8.68 30.35
N PRO A 564 0.68 8.41 31.39
CA PRO A 564 0.79 9.11 32.67
C PRO A 564 2.16 8.98 33.31
N GLU A 565 2.78 7.80 33.23
CA GLU A 565 4.08 7.56 33.85
C GLU A 565 5.20 8.24 33.05
N MET A 566 5.15 8.21 31.71
CA MET A 566 6.06 8.99 30.84
C MET A 566 5.99 10.49 31.16
N GLN A 567 4.79 11.05 31.24
CA GLN A 567 4.58 12.47 31.55
C GLN A 567 5.09 12.80 32.95
N LYS A 568 4.82 11.95 33.94
CA LYS A 568 5.30 12.09 35.32
C LYS A 568 6.84 12.03 35.42
N GLN A 569 7.49 11.22 34.59
CA GLN A 569 8.94 11.10 34.52
C GLN A 569 9.60 12.21 33.67
N GLY A 570 8.81 13.12 33.07
CA GLY A 570 9.33 14.25 32.30
C GLY A 570 9.81 13.89 30.89
N TYR A 571 9.25 12.84 30.29
CA TYR A 571 9.50 12.51 28.89
C TYR A 571 9.14 13.69 28.00
N ASN A 572 9.93 13.85 26.94
CA ASN A 572 9.65 14.77 25.84
C ASN A 572 10.00 14.08 24.52
N PRO A 573 9.57 14.62 23.37
CA PRO A 573 9.80 14.01 22.07
C PRO A 573 11.28 13.68 21.79
N LEU A 574 12.21 14.58 22.11
CA LEU A 574 13.65 14.31 21.92
C LEU A 574 14.10 13.08 22.73
N VAL A 575 13.68 12.95 23.98
CA VAL A 575 13.99 11.79 24.83
C VAL A 575 13.39 10.51 24.25
N MET A 576 12.16 10.57 23.70
CA MET A 576 11.53 9.41 23.06
C MET A 576 12.36 8.89 21.87
N PHE A 577 12.84 9.80 21.01
CA PHE A 577 13.72 9.44 19.90
C PHE A 577 15.09 8.93 20.36
N GLN A 578 15.66 9.49 21.44
CA GLN A 578 16.94 9.03 21.99
C GLN A 578 16.83 7.62 22.56
N ILE A 579 15.76 7.31 23.29
CA ILE A 579 15.49 5.95 23.78
C ILE A 579 15.30 4.98 22.60
N ALA A 580 14.62 5.42 21.55
CA ALA A 580 14.45 4.60 20.36
C ALA A 580 15.78 4.37 19.62
N GLU A 581 16.68 5.36 19.54
CA GLU A 581 18.05 5.16 19.05
C GLU A 581 18.82 4.15 19.92
N GLU A 582 18.76 4.27 21.25
CA GLU A 582 19.41 3.33 22.18
C GLU A 582 18.93 1.89 21.97
N PHE A 583 17.64 1.70 21.70
CA PHE A 583 17.09 0.38 21.35
C PHE A 583 17.79 -0.22 20.13
N PHE A 584 17.93 0.53 19.03
CA PHE A 584 18.63 0.03 17.83
C PHE A 584 20.13 -0.17 18.05
N VAL A 585 20.79 0.75 18.76
CA VAL A 585 22.22 0.61 19.12
C VAL A 585 22.44 -0.62 20.01
N SER A 586 21.50 -0.97 20.89
CA SER A 586 21.59 -2.18 21.73
C SER A 586 21.62 -3.48 20.90
N MET A 587 21.08 -3.45 19.69
CA MET A 587 21.11 -4.55 18.72
C MET A 587 22.31 -4.46 17.75
N ASN A 588 23.32 -3.66 18.08
CA ASN A 588 24.51 -3.42 17.25
C ASN A 588 24.19 -2.80 15.87
N MET A 589 23.11 -2.00 15.79
CA MET A 589 22.79 -1.18 14.62
C MET A 589 23.48 0.19 14.69
N SER A 590 23.40 0.98 13.62
CA SER A 590 24.11 2.25 13.52
C SER A 590 23.43 3.33 14.36
N ALA A 591 24.22 4.08 15.14
CA ALA A 591 23.75 5.33 15.72
C ALA A 591 23.41 6.36 14.62
N LEU A 592 22.48 7.25 14.91
CA LEU A 592 22.02 8.28 13.99
C LEU A 592 23.05 9.42 13.91
N ALA A 593 23.26 9.94 12.71
CA ALA A 593 24.22 11.02 12.49
C ALA A 593 23.73 12.34 13.13
N PRO A 594 24.64 13.27 13.51
CA PRO A 594 24.24 14.59 14.01
C PRO A 594 23.27 15.34 13.07
N ASP A 595 23.44 15.17 11.77
CA ASP A 595 22.60 15.80 10.74
C ASP A 595 21.13 15.33 10.81
N PHE A 596 20.88 14.08 11.23
CA PHE A 596 19.53 13.56 11.45
C PHE A 596 18.82 14.38 12.53
N TRP A 597 19.48 14.60 13.67
CA TRP A 597 18.93 15.35 14.80
C TRP A 597 18.72 16.83 14.47
N ALA A 598 19.63 17.42 13.70
CA ALA A 598 19.57 18.83 13.33
C ALA A 598 18.48 19.11 12.28
N SER A 599 18.19 18.15 11.40
CA SER A 599 17.33 18.37 10.23
C SER A 599 15.94 17.76 10.35
N SER A 600 15.72 16.83 11.29
CA SER A 600 14.42 16.20 11.50
C SER A 600 13.42 17.12 12.24
N ILE A 601 12.13 16.89 12.00
CA ILE A 601 11.05 17.56 12.70
C ILE A 601 10.45 16.56 13.70
N LEU A 602 10.90 16.63 14.95
CA LEU A 602 10.45 15.73 16.04
C LEU A 602 9.25 16.29 16.82
N THR A 603 8.89 17.55 16.57
CA THR A 603 7.77 18.25 17.22
C THR A 603 7.16 19.23 16.25
N GLN A 604 5.88 19.54 16.44
CA GLN A 604 5.20 20.53 15.61
C GLN A 604 5.81 21.93 15.80
N PRO A 605 6.36 22.56 14.74
CA PRO A 605 6.86 23.92 14.82
C PRO A 605 5.72 24.91 15.06
N PRO A 606 5.89 25.92 15.94
CA PRO A 606 4.84 26.90 16.23
C PRO A 606 4.72 27.99 15.16
N ASP A 607 5.73 28.14 14.30
CA ASP A 607 5.89 29.23 13.34
C ASP A 607 5.25 28.96 11.97
N ARG A 608 4.89 27.70 11.67
CA ARG A 608 4.39 27.31 10.34
C ARG A 608 3.52 26.05 10.36
N PRO A 609 2.58 25.93 9.42
CA PRO A 609 1.81 24.71 9.23
C PRO A 609 2.69 23.62 8.59
N ILE A 610 2.54 22.38 9.07
CA ILE A 610 3.24 21.19 8.57
C ILE A 610 2.25 20.03 8.42
N LEU A 611 2.60 19.03 7.63
CA LEU A 611 1.86 17.76 7.59
C LEU A 611 2.33 16.90 8.76
N CYS A 612 1.43 16.61 9.71
CA CYS A 612 1.80 15.98 10.97
C CYS A 612 1.93 14.45 10.94
N GLN A 613 1.43 13.81 9.88
CA GLN A 613 1.52 12.36 9.70
C GLN A 613 2.99 11.88 9.82
N PRO A 614 3.27 10.87 10.66
CA PRO A 614 4.60 10.27 10.80
C PRO A 614 5.14 9.81 9.44
N SER A 615 6.42 10.07 9.19
CA SER A 615 7.08 9.66 7.96
C SER A 615 8.60 9.73 8.06
N SER A 616 9.26 8.83 7.35
CA SER A 616 10.73 8.69 7.32
C SER A 616 11.31 8.85 5.92
N TRP A 617 12.32 9.71 5.78
CA TRP A 617 12.81 10.22 4.50
C TRP A 617 14.27 9.84 4.21
N ASP A 618 14.52 9.22 3.05
CA ASP A 618 15.85 9.08 2.43
C ASP A 618 16.03 10.18 1.37
N PHE A 619 16.98 11.10 1.59
CA PHE A 619 17.27 12.18 0.64
C PHE A 619 18.08 11.72 -0.57
N CYS A 620 18.27 10.41 -0.77
CA CYS A 620 18.99 9.82 -1.89
C CYS A 620 20.47 10.17 -1.97
N THR A 621 21.03 10.80 -0.94
CA THR A 621 22.45 11.18 -0.86
C THR A 621 23.33 10.11 -0.24
N GLY A 622 22.73 9.09 0.40
CA GLY A 622 23.45 8.08 1.19
C GLY A 622 23.95 8.58 2.54
N LYS A 623 23.53 9.78 2.97
CA LYS A 623 24.00 10.46 4.19
C LYS A 623 22.90 11.21 4.94
N ASP A 624 22.00 11.86 4.22
CA ASP A 624 20.92 12.68 4.77
C ASP A 624 19.64 11.85 4.88
N TYR A 625 19.20 11.66 6.12
CA TYR A 625 18.01 10.90 6.50
C TYR A 625 17.29 11.70 7.56
N ARG A 626 15.95 11.75 7.49
CA ARG A 626 15.16 12.59 8.40
C ARG A 626 13.85 11.92 8.74
N VAL A 627 13.30 12.28 9.90
CA VAL A 627 11.93 11.95 10.29
C VAL A 627 11.11 13.22 10.42
N LYS A 628 9.83 13.14 10.07
CA LYS A 628 8.83 14.19 10.28
C LYS A 628 7.67 13.60 11.08
N MET A 629 7.50 14.05 12.31
CA MET A 629 6.41 13.63 13.19
C MET A 629 6.04 14.75 14.17
N CYS A 630 4.75 15.00 14.35
CA CYS A 630 4.24 15.92 15.38
C CYS A 630 4.11 15.22 16.75
N THR A 631 5.22 14.67 17.24
CA THR A 631 5.25 13.74 18.38
C THR A 631 4.66 14.35 19.65
N GLN A 632 3.70 13.64 20.22
CA GLN A 632 3.11 13.86 21.53
C GLN A 632 3.71 12.88 22.54
N VAL A 633 3.75 13.26 23.82
CA VAL A 633 4.21 12.37 24.89
C VAL A 633 3.08 11.41 25.24
N THR A 634 2.90 10.37 24.42
CA THR A 634 1.91 9.30 24.58
C THR A 634 2.56 7.94 24.35
N HIS A 635 1.91 6.89 24.88
CA HIS A 635 2.31 5.49 24.65
C HIS A 635 2.28 5.13 23.16
N LYS A 636 1.28 5.62 22.41
CA LYS A 636 1.15 5.39 20.96
C LYS A 636 2.34 5.98 20.22
N ASP A 637 2.57 7.28 20.37
CA ASP A 637 3.66 7.98 19.71
C ASP A 637 5.03 7.41 20.13
N PHE A 638 5.17 6.90 21.35
CA PHE A 638 6.39 6.20 21.78
C PHE A 638 6.69 4.98 20.92
N ILE A 639 5.67 4.18 20.59
CA ILE A 639 5.81 3.03 19.69
C ILE A 639 6.06 3.52 18.26
N THR A 640 5.28 4.49 17.77
CA THR A 640 5.44 5.05 16.42
C THR A 640 6.84 5.62 16.18
N VAL A 641 7.45 6.28 17.16
CA VAL A 641 8.84 6.75 17.07
C VAL A 641 9.82 5.60 16.77
N HIS A 642 9.61 4.41 17.35
CA HIS A 642 10.45 3.25 17.05
C HIS A 642 10.18 2.67 15.66
N HIS A 643 8.92 2.65 15.21
CA HIS A 643 8.54 2.28 13.85
C HIS A 643 9.27 3.18 12.84
N GLU A 644 9.20 4.50 12.99
CA GLU A 644 9.85 5.46 12.09
C GLU A 644 11.38 5.30 12.09
N LEU A 645 12.00 5.14 13.26
CA LEU A 645 13.43 4.88 13.31
C LEU A 645 13.83 3.53 12.69
N ALA A 646 12.93 2.55 12.62
CA ALA A 646 13.18 1.31 11.91
C ALA A 646 13.34 1.55 10.39
N HIS A 647 12.53 2.43 9.81
CA HIS A 647 12.69 2.88 8.41
C HIS A 647 14.05 3.55 8.20
N ILE A 648 14.43 4.47 9.09
CA ILE A 648 15.75 5.12 9.04
C ILE A 648 16.89 4.10 9.12
N GLN A 649 16.79 3.11 10.01
CA GLN A 649 17.77 2.03 10.09
C GLN A 649 17.81 1.21 8.80
N TYR A 650 16.67 0.95 8.16
CA TYR A 650 16.66 0.26 6.88
C TYR A 650 17.38 1.07 5.80
N PHE A 651 17.15 2.39 5.76
CA PHE A 651 17.83 3.31 4.85
C PHE A 651 19.35 3.29 5.02
N LEU A 652 19.81 3.31 6.27
CA LEU A 652 21.23 3.25 6.60
C LEU A 652 21.87 1.93 6.15
N ASN A 653 21.14 0.82 6.20
CA ASN A 653 21.65 -0.50 5.82
C ASN A 653 21.83 -0.66 4.31
N TYR A 654 20.90 -0.17 3.49
CA TYR A 654 21.01 -0.29 2.02
C TYR A 654 21.72 0.89 1.34
N ARG A 655 22.21 1.90 2.08
CA ARG A 655 22.75 3.16 1.53
C ARG A 655 23.87 3.00 0.51
N ASN A 656 24.61 1.90 0.56
CA ASN A 656 25.72 1.64 -0.35
C ASN A 656 25.29 0.91 -1.64
N ASN A 657 24.02 0.50 -1.75
CA ASN A 657 23.49 -0.08 -2.96
C ASN A 657 23.29 1.00 -4.04
N PRO A 658 23.28 0.62 -5.34
CA PRO A 658 22.76 1.48 -6.40
C PRO A 658 21.37 2.01 -6.05
N LYS A 659 21.05 3.25 -6.42
CA LYS A 659 19.79 3.94 -6.12
C LYS A 659 18.55 3.14 -6.50
N VAL A 660 18.61 2.39 -7.61
CA VAL A 660 17.51 1.51 -8.04
C VAL A 660 17.23 0.36 -7.05
N PHE A 661 18.17 0.01 -6.18
CA PHE A 661 18.04 -1.01 -5.13
C PHE A 661 17.91 -0.41 -3.72
N ARG A 662 17.77 0.91 -3.59
CA ARG A 662 17.51 1.58 -2.30
C ARG A 662 16.01 1.70 -2.07
N ASP A 663 15.41 0.55 -1.81
CA ASP A 663 14.01 0.31 -1.50
C ASP A 663 13.93 -1.05 -0.76
N GLY A 664 12.75 -1.42 -0.28
CA GLY A 664 12.50 -2.72 0.35
C GLY A 664 12.74 -3.87 -0.61
N ALA A 665 13.02 -5.05 -0.06
CA ALA A 665 13.13 -6.27 -0.87
C ALA A 665 11.87 -6.52 -1.72
N ASN A 666 10.70 -6.18 -1.16
CA ASN A 666 9.42 -6.01 -1.85
C ASN A 666 8.61 -4.93 -1.06
N PRO A 667 7.43 -4.50 -1.55
CA PRO A 667 6.66 -3.42 -0.92
C PRO A 667 6.32 -3.62 0.56
N GLY A 668 6.16 -4.86 1.04
CA GLY A 668 5.78 -5.13 2.43
C GLY A 668 6.96 -5.18 3.42
N PHE A 669 8.21 -5.21 2.94
CA PHE A 669 9.37 -5.33 3.84
C PHE A 669 9.64 -4.07 4.67
N HIS A 670 9.32 -2.89 4.16
CA HIS A 670 9.54 -1.65 4.90
C HIS A 670 8.65 -1.58 6.13
N GLU A 671 7.34 -1.72 5.94
CA GLU A 671 6.37 -1.67 7.02
C GLU A 671 6.53 -2.85 7.98
N ALA A 672 6.80 -4.06 7.47
CA ALA A 672 6.98 -5.24 8.32
C ALA A 672 8.16 -5.09 9.31
N ILE A 673 9.22 -4.38 8.94
CA ILE A 673 10.34 -4.12 9.84
C ILE A 673 9.93 -3.13 10.94
N GLY A 674 9.27 -2.03 10.57
CA GLY A 674 8.72 -1.07 11.54
C GLY A 674 7.80 -1.74 12.56
N ASP A 675 6.85 -2.52 12.08
CA ASP A 675 5.87 -3.21 12.93
C ASP A 675 6.49 -4.32 13.79
N ALA A 676 7.49 -5.05 13.27
CA ALA A 676 8.21 -6.05 14.06
C ALA A 676 8.94 -5.42 15.26
N ILE A 677 9.51 -4.22 15.08
CA ILE A 677 10.12 -3.47 16.19
C ILE A 677 9.05 -3.01 17.17
N SER A 678 7.95 -2.44 16.68
CA SER A 678 6.81 -2.00 17.50
C SER A 678 6.31 -3.10 18.44
N LEU A 679 6.20 -4.35 17.96
CA LEU A 679 5.80 -5.50 18.79
C LEU A 679 6.75 -5.74 19.98
N SER A 680 8.05 -5.54 19.78
CA SER A 680 9.05 -5.72 20.84
C SER A 680 8.98 -4.59 21.86
N VAL A 681 8.83 -3.34 21.38
CA VAL A 681 8.78 -2.12 22.20
C VAL A 681 7.50 -2.06 23.03
N ALA A 682 6.37 -2.48 22.47
CA ALA A 682 5.08 -2.54 23.16
C ALA A 682 5.03 -3.60 24.28
N SER A 683 6.03 -4.48 24.38
CA SER A 683 6.02 -5.56 25.36
C SER A 683 6.10 -5.04 26.81
N PRO A 684 5.33 -5.61 27.76
CA PRO A 684 5.38 -5.21 29.16
C PRO A 684 6.78 -5.31 29.76
N LYS A 685 7.56 -6.31 29.34
CA LYS A 685 8.94 -6.53 29.79
C LYS A 685 9.88 -5.39 29.37
N HIS A 686 9.76 -4.90 28.12
CA HIS A 686 10.56 -3.78 27.66
C HIS A 686 10.19 -2.50 28.42
N LEU A 687 8.90 -2.20 28.54
CA LEU A 687 8.40 -1.03 29.27
C LEU A 687 8.76 -1.06 30.77
N GLN A 688 8.85 -2.25 31.38
CA GLN A 688 9.35 -2.43 32.73
C GLN A 688 10.86 -2.10 32.85
N ASN A 689 11.68 -2.55 31.89
CA ASN A 689 13.10 -2.23 31.88
C ASN A 689 13.37 -0.72 31.74
N LEU A 690 12.47 -0.01 31.04
CA LEU A 690 12.49 1.46 30.96
C LEU A 690 11.95 2.15 32.23
N GLY A 691 11.48 1.39 33.23
CA GLY A 691 10.90 1.94 34.46
C GLY A 691 9.51 2.58 34.27
N LEU A 692 8.88 2.38 33.11
CA LEU A 692 7.52 2.87 32.82
C LEU A 692 6.44 1.97 33.43
N VAL A 693 6.80 0.75 33.81
CA VAL A 693 5.91 -0.23 34.45
C VAL A 693 6.55 -0.75 35.73
N GLN A 694 5.92 -0.46 36.88
CA GLN A 694 6.50 -0.67 38.21
C GLN A 694 6.47 -2.13 38.71
N LYS A 695 5.53 -2.95 38.24
CA LYS A 695 5.39 -4.36 38.62
C LYS A 695 5.23 -5.20 37.37
N SER A 696 5.79 -6.41 37.35
CA SER A 696 5.50 -7.39 36.31
C SER A 696 3.99 -7.60 36.28
N VAL A 697 3.34 -7.17 35.20
CA VAL A 697 1.93 -7.48 34.95
C VAL A 697 1.91 -8.89 34.36
N ASP A 698 2.23 -9.89 35.18
CA ASP A 698 2.03 -11.30 34.82
C ASP A 698 0.60 -11.68 35.22
N ASP A 699 -0.37 -10.95 34.65
CA ASP A 699 -1.80 -11.14 34.86
C ASP A 699 -2.42 -11.57 33.53
N THR A 700 -2.79 -12.84 33.44
CA THR A 700 -3.39 -13.45 32.25
C THR A 700 -4.55 -12.62 31.68
N ALA A 701 -5.30 -11.90 32.52
CA ALA A 701 -6.38 -11.05 32.04
C ALA A 701 -5.88 -9.85 31.22
N HIS A 702 -4.77 -9.22 31.63
CA HIS A 702 -4.16 -8.11 30.89
C HIS A 702 -3.53 -8.60 29.59
N ASP A 703 -2.83 -9.73 29.62
CA ASP A 703 -2.22 -10.33 28.42
C ASP A 703 -3.27 -10.71 27.38
N ILE A 704 -4.38 -11.33 27.81
CA ILE A 704 -5.47 -11.67 26.89
C ILE A 704 -6.13 -10.41 26.33
N ASN A 705 -6.36 -9.38 27.13
CA ASN A 705 -6.91 -8.12 26.61
C ASN A 705 -5.94 -7.47 25.60
N PHE A 706 -4.63 -7.46 25.87
CA PHE A 706 -3.62 -6.95 24.94
C PHE A 706 -3.58 -7.73 23.62
N LEU A 707 -3.44 -9.07 23.70
CA LEU A 707 -3.43 -9.94 22.52
C LEU A 707 -4.73 -9.82 21.72
N PHE A 708 -5.87 -9.72 22.41
CA PHE A 708 -7.16 -9.52 21.76
C PHE A 708 -7.25 -8.15 21.08
N SER A 709 -6.79 -7.07 21.72
CA SER A 709 -6.73 -5.74 21.09
C SER A 709 -5.88 -5.74 19.83
N LEU A 710 -4.69 -6.34 19.90
CA LEU A 710 -3.81 -6.47 18.75
C LEU A 710 -4.45 -7.31 17.63
N ALA A 711 -5.15 -8.39 17.97
CA ALA A 711 -5.84 -9.21 17.00
C ALA A 711 -7.02 -8.47 16.33
N MET A 712 -7.73 -7.62 17.07
CA MET A 712 -8.82 -6.76 16.59
C MET A 712 -8.35 -5.62 15.67
N GLU A 713 -7.04 -5.48 15.50
CA GLU A 713 -6.43 -4.57 14.54
C GLU A 713 -5.76 -5.38 13.42
N LYS A 714 -4.74 -6.17 13.74
CA LYS A 714 -3.85 -6.79 12.75
C LYS A 714 -4.44 -8.06 12.13
N VAL A 715 -5.15 -8.92 12.90
CA VAL A 715 -5.69 -10.19 12.36
C VAL A 715 -6.98 -9.96 11.57
N VAL A 716 -7.86 -9.08 12.04
CA VAL A 716 -9.15 -8.78 11.38
C VAL A 716 -9.00 -7.93 10.11
N PHE A 717 -7.86 -7.23 9.97
CA PHE A 717 -7.52 -6.47 8.77
C PHE A 717 -7.19 -7.36 7.57
N LEU A 718 -6.50 -8.49 7.79
CA LEU A 718 -6.06 -9.40 6.73
C LEU A 718 -7.17 -9.81 5.74
N PRO A 719 -8.36 -10.29 6.18
CA PRO A 719 -9.43 -10.64 5.23
C PRO A 719 -10.01 -9.42 4.49
N PHE A 720 -9.95 -8.22 5.07
CA PHE A 720 -10.33 -7.00 4.35
C PHE A 720 -9.34 -6.71 3.22
N ALA A 721 -8.04 -6.72 3.51
CA ALA A 721 -6.98 -6.47 2.54
C ALA A 721 -7.00 -7.51 1.40
N LEU A 722 -7.11 -8.80 1.75
CA LEU A 722 -7.21 -9.90 0.80
C LEU A 722 -8.44 -9.75 -0.11
N ALA A 723 -9.62 -9.44 0.44
CA ALA A 723 -10.83 -9.24 -0.37
C ALA A 723 -10.67 -8.08 -1.35
N LEU A 724 -10.05 -6.97 -0.93
CA LEU A 724 -9.83 -5.79 -1.79
C LEU A 724 -8.88 -6.08 -2.94
N GLU A 725 -7.77 -6.73 -2.67
CA GLU A 725 -6.81 -7.06 -3.72
C GLU A 725 -7.28 -8.19 -4.62
N ALA A 726 -7.91 -9.23 -4.08
CA ALA A 726 -8.52 -10.27 -4.89
C ALA A 726 -9.56 -9.67 -5.85
N TRP A 727 -10.39 -8.74 -5.36
CA TRP A 727 -11.35 -8.01 -6.18
C TRP A 727 -10.67 -7.20 -7.28
N ARG A 728 -9.65 -6.39 -6.96
CA ARG A 728 -8.93 -5.59 -7.96
C ARG A 728 -8.20 -6.44 -8.99
N TYR A 729 -7.56 -7.53 -8.57
CA TYR A 729 -6.94 -8.47 -9.50
C TYR A 729 -7.95 -9.10 -10.45
N ASP A 730 -9.15 -9.46 -9.97
CA ASP A 730 -10.21 -10.01 -10.82
C ASP A 730 -10.78 -8.97 -11.80
N VAL A 731 -10.86 -7.71 -11.37
CA VAL A 731 -11.25 -6.58 -12.23
C VAL A 731 -10.21 -6.31 -13.32
N PHE A 732 -8.93 -6.21 -12.96
CA PHE A 732 -7.85 -5.91 -13.91
C PHE A 732 -7.65 -7.03 -14.92
N SER A 733 -7.64 -8.29 -14.46
CA SER A 733 -7.55 -9.48 -15.32
C SER A 733 -8.83 -9.75 -16.12
N LYS A 734 -9.87 -8.90 -15.99
CA LYS A 734 -11.18 -9.03 -16.65
C LYS A 734 -11.91 -10.35 -16.35
N ARG A 735 -11.56 -11.04 -15.23
CA ARG A 735 -12.30 -12.20 -14.71
C ARG A 735 -13.70 -11.81 -14.26
N VAL A 736 -13.84 -10.59 -13.75
CA VAL A 736 -15.12 -10.00 -13.35
C VAL A 736 -15.50 -8.91 -14.32
N ARG A 737 -16.74 -8.96 -14.81
CA ARG A 737 -17.28 -7.95 -15.71
C ARG A 737 -17.78 -6.74 -14.92
N LYS A 738 -17.79 -5.57 -15.55
CA LYS A 738 -18.21 -4.30 -14.94
C LYS A 738 -19.64 -4.28 -14.41
N GLU A 739 -20.51 -5.13 -14.96
CA GLU A 739 -21.88 -5.32 -14.49
C GLU A 739 -21.96 -6.18 -13.22
N GLN A 740 -20.83 -6.61 -12.66
CA GLN A 740 -20.74 -7.47 -11.48
C GLN A 740 -19.74 -6.94 -10.45
N TYR A 741 -19.25 -5.71 -10.61
CA TYR A 741 -18.22 -5.15 -9.74
C TYR A 741 -18.67 -5.11 -8.28
N ASN A 742 -19.88 -4.64 -8.01
CA ASN A 742 -20.33 -4.45 -6.64
C ASN A 742 -20.75 -5.77 -5.99
N CYS A 743 -21.41 -6.66 -6.73
CA CYS A 743 -21.77 -7.99 -6.25
C CYS A 743 -20.54 -8.85 -5.96
N HIS A 744 -19.52 -8.82 -6.84
CA HIS A 744 -18.28 -9.57 -6.63
C HIS A 744 -17.51 -9.05 -5.41
N TRP A 745 -17.50 -7.74 -5.18
CA TRP A 745 -16.92 -7.16 -3.97
C TRP A 745 -17.56 -7.75 -2.71
N TRP A 746 -18.90 -7.75 -2.62
CA TRP A 746 -19.58 -8.27 -1.44
C TRP A 746 -19.49 -9.78 -1.30
N LEU A 747 -19.38 -10.52 -2.41
CA LEU A 747 -19.07 -11.96 -2.39
C LEU A 747 -17.74 -12.22 -1.70
N LEU A 748 -16.67 -11.50 -2.08
CA LEU A 748 -15.34 -11.67 -1.49
C LEU A 748 -15.29 -11.17 -0.04
N ARG A 749 -16.00 -10.09 0.30
CA ARG A 749 -16.12 -9.62 1.70
C ARG A 749 -16.79 -10.66 2.60
N GLU A 750 -17.78 -11.38 2.07
CA GLU A 750 -18.42 -12.48 2.79
C GLU A 750 -17.51 -13.72 2.84
N GLU A 751 -16.84 -14.07 1.75
CA GLU A 751 -15.97 -15.25 1.64
C GLU A 751 -14.74 -15.16 2.57
N TYR A 752 -13.97 -14.06 2.51
CA TYR A 752 -12.79 -13.90 3.35
C TYR A 752 -13.14 -13.43 4.76
N GLY A 753 -14.02 -12.44 4.86
CA GLY A 753 -14.29 -11.74 6.12
C GLY A 753 -15.50 -12.25 6.89
N GLY A 754 -16.42 -12.99 6.26
CA GLY A 754 -17.73 -13.24 6.88
C GLY A 754 -18.43 -11.92 7.25
N VAL A 755 -18.30 -10.90 6.40
CA VAL A 755 -18.91 -9.56 6.56
C VAL A 755 -19.88 -9.29 5.42
N LYS A 756 -21.01 -8.65 5.71
CA LYS A 756 -22.06 -8.31 4.74
C LYS A 756 -22.44 -6.82 4.83
N PRO A 757 -23.02 -6.23 3.77
CA PRO A 757 -23.56 -4.89 3.88
C PRO A 757 -24.79 -4.87 4.80
N PRO A 758 -25.06 -3.77 5.51
CA PRO A 758 -26.22 -3.66 6.40
C PRO A 758 -27.55 -3.53 5.64
N VAL A 759 -27.50 -3.15 4.37
CA VAL A 759 -28.64 -2.99 3.47
C VAL A 759 -28.36 -3.70 2.15
N LEU A 760 -29.41 -4.07 1.42
CA LEU A 760 -29.26 -4.63 0.08
C LEU A 760 -28.55 -3.63 -0.83
N ARG A 761 -27.57 -4.13 -1.59
CA ARG A 761 -26.80 -3.36 -2.56
C ARG A 761 -27.13 -3.85 -3.95
N SER A 762 -26.91 -2.97 -4.92
CA SER A 762 -27.13 -3.24 -6.34
C SER A 762 -25.88 -2.90 -7.12
N GLU A 763 -25.91 -3.20 -8.42
CA GLU A 763 -24.87 -2.72 -9.31
C GLU A 763 -24.98 -1.22 -9.58
N LEU A 764 -26.07 -0.52 -9.23
CA LEU A 764 -26.08 0.95 -9.29
C LEU A 764 -25.18 1.59 -8.22
N ASP A 765 -24.72 0.79 -7.26
CA ASP A 765 -23.76 1.16 -6.24
C ASP A 765 -22.34 0.75 -6.66
N PHE A 766 -21.33 1.41 -6.09
CA PHE A 766 -19.92 1.05 -6.28
C PHE A 766 -19.20 1.20 -4.94
N ASP A 767 -19.43 0.24 -4.06
CA ASP A 767 -18.96 0.29 -2.67
C ASP A 767 -17.43 0.21 -2.52
N PRO A 768 -16.65 -0.50 -3.37
CA PRO A 768 -15.19 -0.44 -3.35
C PRO A 768 -14.64 0.98 -3.49
N GLY A 769 -15.25 1.81 -4.35
CA GLY A 769 -14.84 3.20 -4.57
C GLY A 769 -15.01 4.10 -3.34
N ALA A 770 -15.72 3.65 -2.31
CA ALA A 770 -15.83 4.38 -1.06
C ALA A 770 -14.57 4.27 -0.17
N LYS A 771 -13.58 3.44 -0.54
CA LYS A 771 -12.26 3.35 0.11
C LYS A 771 -11.21 4.17 -0.67
N TYR A 772 -10.43 4.96 0.06
CA TYR A 772 -9.44 5.89 -0.50
C TYR A 772 -8.50 5.22 -1.51
N HIS A 773 -7.94 4.06 -1.16
CA HIS A 773 -6.97 3.35 -1.99
C HIS A 773 -7.52 2.89 -3.34
N VAL A 774 -8.84 2.68 -3.45
CA VAL A 774 -9.50 2.41 -4.73
C VAL A 774 -9.66 3.70 -5.54
N ALA A 775 -10.08 4.79 -4.88
CA ALA A 775 -10.21 6.10 -5.52
C ALA A 775 -8.87 6.66 -6.02
N ALA A 776 -7.79 6.41 -5.28
CA ALA A 776 -6.43 6.83 -5.59
C ALA A 776 -5.64 5.82 -6.44
N ASN A 777 -6.23 4.65 -6.78
CA ASN A 777 -5.59 3.56 -7.51
C ASN A 777 -4.26 3.04 -6.92
N ILE A 778 -4.15 3.02 -5.59
CA ILE A 778 -2.94 2.62 -4.87
C ILE A 778 -3.04 1.12 -4.49
N PRO A 779 -2.03 0.27 -4.82
CA PRO A 779 -2.00 -1.14 -4.38
C PRO A 779 -2.19 -1.31 -2.86
N TYR A 780 -2.83 -2.40 -2.44
CA TYR A 780 -3.25 -2.60 -1.03
C TYR A 780 -2.66 -3.87 -0.41
N MET A 781 -1.84 -4.60 -1.16
CA MET A 781 -1.17 -5.81 -0.67
C MET A 781 0.12 -5.53 0.10
N LYS A 782 0.55 -4.27 0.19
CA LYS A 782 1.75 -3.88 0.93
C LYS A 782 1.60 -4.14 2.42
#